data_AF-A0A6P6CQA6-F1
#
_entry.id   AF-A0A6P6CQA6-F1
#
_cell.length_a   1.000
_cell.length_b   1.000
_cell.length_c   1.000
_cell.angle_alpha   90.00
_cell.angle_beta   90.00
_cell.angle_gamma   90.00
#
_symmetry.space_group_name_H-M   'P 1'
#
loop_
_entity.id
_entity.type
_entity.pdbx_description
1 polymer ?
#
loop_
_entity_poly.entity_id
_entity_poly.type
_entity_poly.pdbx_seq_one_letter_code
_entity_poly.pdbx_strand_id
1 'polypeptide(L)'
;MSTAEAPEPGVRSKSNSPRQIPVVGVVTEDEDAQGALKPMDLNRVIKLLQETDKDDLEEKQLKAVKILVQYYQNGFPLRDLAQIFKILNLCAGKIGQQPHFIESAYSILKLCGLPFLKKKVSDEITYAEDTANSIALLGDLMKVPSSELRIQICKCIVDFYHAEPPKKHITGYQQASSSYKIQMAEVGGLAKTMVQSLALLDNQLVEKLWVLKALQHLSTSEANCTLMMQAQAASSICAHLNDPDPSGQLLFRSSEILWNLLEKSSKEEIIQQLSNLECLLALKEIFKNLFMRGFRHYDRQLRNDILVITTIIAQNPEAPMIECGFTRDLILFATFNEVKSQNPLVKGLKLSNSYEDFELKKLLFNIIVILCKDLPTVQLLIDGKVVLALFTYVKKPEKHKIIEWSAAQYEELQLHAIATLSSVAPLLIEEYMLCQGNARILAFLEWCESEDSFFSHGNSFHGTGGRGNKFAHMRYTLRLLRAMVYLQDETVNNDLCEKGTIQQLIGIFKNTISKSNDKEEAIVLEIQSDILLILSGLCEHNIPRKEIFGTEGVDVILHVLKTDPKKFQSGLGYIVLLFSTLDSIWCCILGCYPSEDYFLEKEGIFLLLDLLALNQKKFCNLILGIMVEFCDNPKTTVHVNSWRGKKDQTAASLLIKLWRKEEKELGVKRDKHGKIIDTKKPLFTSFQEEQNIMPLPADCPTVAVMDVAENIRAKIYAVLGKLDFENLPGLSAEDFVTLCIIHRYLDFKIGEIWNEIYEEIKLEKLRPVTTDKNILEAITTASENIGKMVASLQSEMIESQARQDVQNEQRVYAKIQATHKQRDLANKSWENFLARTSNAKTLKKAKRLQEKAIESSRYNERPPNAIFHQTEIKGLNTTVPSGRVVTLESTPARLVGGPLADTDIALKKLPIRGGALQRVKTVKIVDEPKKNVLT
;
A
#
# COMPACT_ATOMS: atom_id res chain seq x y z
N MET A 1 22.91 -13.58 15.54
CA MET A 1 24.14 -13.62 16.36
C MET A 1 25.30 -13.14 15.51
N SER A 2 26.09 -12.23 16.09
CA SER A 2 27.38 -11.63 15.64
C SER A 2 27.46 -10.93 14.28
N THR A 3 27.20 -9.63 14.37
CA THR A 3 27.70 -8.48 13.60
C THR A 3 29.22 -8.29 13.67
N ALA A 4 29.80 -7.66 12.63
CA ALA A 4 30.82 -6.57 12.68
C ALA A 4 31.58 -6.54 11.32
N GLU A 5 31.34 -5.56 10.45
CA GLU A 5 31.94 -4.21 10.42
C GLU A 5 33.38 -4.16 9.88
N ALA A 6 33.52 -3.46 8.77
CA ALA A 6 34.76 -3.03 8.15
C ALA A 6 35.41 -1.86 8.92
N PRO A 7 36.70 -1.61 8.67
CA PRO A 7 37.10 -0.23 8.40
C PRO A 7 38.13 -0.10 7.26
N GLU A 8 38.03 0.98 6.49
CA GLU A 8 39.14 1.53 5.69
C GLU A 8 40.28 2.04 6.62
N PRO A 9 41.53 2.23 6.15
CA PRO A 9 41.88 3.52 5.53
C PRO A 9 43.00 3.45 4.47
N GLY A 10 43.17 4.57 3.74
CA GLY A 10 44.21 4.74 2.72
C GLY A 10 45.53 5.38 3.18
N VAL A 11 46.33 5.65 2.14
CA VAL A 11 47.35 6.71 1.99
C VAL A 11 48.76 6.49 2.57
N ARG A 12 49.75 6.68 1.65
CA ARG A 12 51.13 7.20 1.75
C ARG A 12 52.34 6.25 1.60
N SER A 13 52.89 6.31 0.37
CA SER A 13 54.27 6.71 0.00
C SER A 13 55.52 6.10 0.67
N LYS A 14 56.34 5.51 -0.21
CA LYS A 14 57.81 5.65 -0.38
C LYS A 14 58.74 5.19 0.74
N SER A 15 59.59 4.22 0.39
CA SER A 15 60.97 4.12 0.86
C SER A 15 61.92 3.76 -0.30
N ASN A 16 62.77 4.72 -0.68
CA ASN A 16 63.99 4.53 -1.48
C ASN A 16 65.04 3.82 -0.62
N SER A 17 65.96 3.03 -1.20
CA SER A 17 67.30 3.48 -1.66
C SER A 17 68.23 2.24 -1.83
N PRO A 18 69.48 2.34 -2.34
CA PRO A 18 69.97 3.10 -3.50
C PRO A 18 71.05 2.37 -4.38
N ARG A 19 71.31 2.99 -5.54
CA ARG A 19 72.60 3.13 -6.29
C ARG A 19 73.16 1.95 -7.11
N GLN A 20 73.17 2.15 -8.43
CA GLN A 20 74.41 2.40 -9.18
C GLN A 20 74.12 3.19 -10.48
N ILE A 21 74.94 4.20 -10.76
CA ILE A 21 74.99 4.96 -12.02
C ILE A 21 76.15 4.37 -12.84
N PRO A 22 76.02 4.22 -14.17
CA PRO A 22 76.98 4.88 -15.07
C PRO A 22 76.27 5.59 -16.24
N VAL A 23 76.55 6.88 -16.41
CA VAL A 23 77.37 7.46 -17.51
C VAL A 23 76.58 7.68 -18.80
N VAL A 24 76.47 8.96 -19.15
CA VAL A 24 75.99 9.49 -20.42
C VAL A 24 76.85 8.95 -21.56
N GLY A 25 76.24 8.14 -22.42
CA GLY A 25 76.74 7.84 -23.76
C GLY A 25 75.77 8.43 -24.78
N VAL A 26 76.19 9.51 -25.44
CA VAL A 26 75.60 9.93 -26.71
C VAL A 26 75.94 8.82 -27.70
N VAL A 27 74.93 8.02 -28.06
CA VAL A 27 75.00 7.08 -29.18
C VAL A 27 73.92 7.49 -30.16
N THR A 28 74.40 7.63 -31.38
CA THR A 28 73.78 8.09 -32.61
C THR A 28 72.48 7.37 -32.95
N GLU A 29 71.65 8.09 -33.71
CA GLU A 29 70.56 7.58 -34.53
C GLU A 29 70.99 6.34 -35.33
N ASP A 30 70.01 5.50 -35.65
CA ASP A 30 70.07 4.24 -36.42
C ASP A 30 70.44 2.98 -35.62
N GLU A 31 69.40 2.27 -35.13
CA GLU A 31 69.24 0.79 -35.29
C GLU A 31 68.01 0.16 -34.55
N ASP A 32 67.02 0.92 -34.07
CA ASP A 32 65.80 0.36 -33.42
C ASP A 32 64.53 0.34 -34.32
N ALA A 33 64.64 -0.16 -35.56
CA ALA A 33 63.55 -0.07 -36.56
C ALA A 33 63.04 -1.42 -37.13
N GLN A 34 62.93 -2.48 -36.33
CA GLN A 34 62.42 -3.78 -36.81
C GLN A 34 61.09 -4.28 -36.21
N GLY A 35 60.30 -3.41 -35.57
CA GLY A 35 58.99 -3.81 -35.02
C GLY A 35 57.80 -2.86 -35.24
N ALA A 36 58.04 -1.63 -35.72
CA ALA A 36 56.98 -0.65 -35.91
C ALA A 36 56.26 -0.83 -37.25
N LEU A 37 54.92 -0.97 -37.23
CA LEU A 37 54.08 -0.85 -38.44
C LEU A 37 54.34 0.52 -39.10
N LYS A 38 55.06 0.56 -40.22
CA LYS A 38 55.24 1.75 -41.07
C LYS A 38 53.88 2.22 -41.63
N PRO A 39 53.68 3.50 -41.95
CA PRO A 39 52.43 3.94 -42.58
C PRO A 39 52.35 3.40 -44.02
N MET A 40 51.31 2.61 -44.32
CA MET A 40 50.96 2.20 -45.69
C MET A 40 50.14 3.32 -46.35
N ASP A 41 50.39 3.63 -47.63
CA ASP A 41 49.61 4.63 -48.36
C ASP A 41 48.29 4.03 -48.86
N LEU A 42 47.28 4.01 -47.98
CA LEU A 42 45.94 3.51 -48.27
C LEU A 42 45.20 4.38 -49.31
N ASN A 43 45.53 5.67 -49.43
CA ASN A 43 44.93 6.56 -50.43
C ASN A 43 45.29 6.15 -51.85
N ARG A 44 46.51 5.64 -52.06
CA ARG A 44 46.92 5.06 -53.34
C ARG A 44 46.10 3.82 -53.70
N VAL A 45 45.79 2.97 -52.72
CA VAL A 45 44.94 1.77 -52.92
C VAL A 45 43.50 2.18 -53.25
N ILE A 46 42.95 3.17 -52.53
CA ILE A 46 41.60 3.71 -52.78
C ILE A 46 41.51 4.28 -54.21
N LYS A 47 42.46 5.14 -54.62
CA LYS A 47 42.47 5.70 -55.99
C LYS A 47 42.52 4.62 -57.05
N LEU A 48 43.38 3.62 -56.87
CA LEU A 48 43.50 2.50 -57.80
C LEU A 48 42.18 1.72 -57.92
N LEU A 49 41.45 1.53 -56.82
CA LEU A 49 40.15 0.84 -56.82
C LEU A 49 39.01 1.68 -57.44
N GLN A 50 39.13 3.00 -57.48
CA GLN A 50 38.13 3.87 -58.11
C GLN A 50 38.26 3.92 -59.65
N GLU A 51 39.39 3.49 -60.20
CA GLU A 51 39.60 3.41 -61.65
C GLU A 51 38.80 2.24 -62.26
N THR A 52 38.12 2.48 -63.38
CA THR A 52 37.17 1.54 -64.02
C THR A 52 37.58 1.00 -65.39
N ASP A 53 38.53 1.62 -66.11
CA ASP A 53 38.69 1.35 -67.55
C ASP A 53 40.15 1.13 -68.00
N LYS A 54 40.71 -0.09 -67.85
CA LYS A 54 41.87 -0.67 -68.60
C LYS A 54 41.94 -2.21 -68.49
N ASP A 55 42.37 -2.89 -69.55
CA ASP A 55 42.42 -4.37 -69.68
C ASP A 55 43.36 -5.13 -68.71
N ASP A 56 44.12 -4.43 -67.86
CA ASP A 56 45.06 -5.00 -66.86
C ASP A 56 44.81 -4.49 -65.43
N LEU A 57 43.70 -3.78 -65.23
CA LEU A 57 43.47 -3.02 -64.00
C LEU A 57 42.99 -3.90 -62.85
N GLU A 58 42.22 -4.96 -63.13
CA GLU A 58 41.67 -5.89 -62.14
C GLU A 58 42.78 -6.64 -61.38
N GLU A 59 43.77 -7.21 -62.07
CA GLU A 59 44.86 -7.95 -61.43
C GLU A 59 45.73 -7.03 -60.55
N LYS A 60 45.97 -5.79 -61.01
CA LYS A 60 46.69 -4.77 -60.23
C LYS A 60 45.91 -4.34 -58.99
N GLN A 61 44.60 -4.19 -59.10
CA GLN A 61 43.71 -3.88 -57.97
C GLN A 61 43.69 -5.01 -56.93
N LEU A 62 43.53 -6.27 -57.36
CA LEU A 62 43.54 -7.44 -56.49
C LEU A 62 44.90 -7.62 -55.78
N LYS A 63 46.01 -7.42 -56.50
CA LYS A 63 47.35 -7.47 -55.92
C LYS A 63 47.57 -6.40 -54.86
N ALA A 64 47.06 -5.18 -55.07
CA ALA A 64 47.15 -4.10 -54.09
C ALA A 64 46.39 -4.44 -52.79
N VAL A 65 45.19 -5.02 -52.90
CA VAL A 65 44.42 -5.46 -51.72
C VAL A 65 45.08 -6.65 -51.03
N LYS A 66 45.66 -7.60 -51.78
CA LYS A 66 46.41 -8.73 -51.20
C LYS A 66 47.62 -8.27 -50.39
N ILE A 67 48.35 -7.25 -50.88
CA ILE A 67 49.46 -6.64 -50.13
C ILE A 67 48.94 -5.98 -48.84
N LEU A 68 47.79 -5.29 -48.89
CA LEU A 68 47.16 -4.70 -47.70
C LEU A 68 46.80 -5.76 -46.66
N VAL A 69 46.17 -6.87 -47.07
CA VAL A 69 45.79 -7.97 -46.17
C VAL A 69 47.04 -8.58 -45.50
N GLN A 70 48.11 -8.82 -46.26
CA GLN A 70 49.37 -9.33 -45.72
C GLN A 70 50.01 -8.34 -44.74
N TYR A 71 49.92 -7.04 -45.03
CA TYR A 71 50.46 -5.98 -44.20
C TYR A 71 49.79 -5.91 -42.82
N TYR A 72 48.45 -6.03 -42.79
CA TYR A 72 47.64 -5.94 -41.58
C TYR A 72 47.23 -7.31 -41.00
N GLN A 73 47.97 -8.37 -41.31
CA GLN A 73 47.64 -9.76 -40.90
C GLN A 73 47.44 -9.98 -39.39
N ASN A 74 47.89 -9.05 -38.55
CA ASN A 74 47.81 -9.12 -37.09
C ASN A 74 46.76 -8.18 -36.47
N GLY A 75 45.93 -7.52 -37.29
CA GLY A 75 44.86 -6.62 -36.84
C GLY A 75 44.99 -5.19 -37.38
N PHE A 76 43.90 -4.44 -37.33
CA PHE A 76 43.80 -3.09 -37.89
C PHE A 76 44.01 -1.99 -36.83
N PRO A 77 44.89 -1.01 -37.07
CA PRO A 77 45.00 0.21 -36.27
C PRO A 77 43.73 1.07 -36.35
N LEU A 78 43.26 1.61 -35.22
CA LEU A 78 42.08 2.48 -35.16
C LEU A 78 42.16 3.65 -36.15
N ARG A 79 43.33 4.29 -36.25
CA ARG A 79 43.58 5.43 -37.17
C ARG A 79 43.40 5.13 -38.66
N ASP A 80 43.49 3.85 -39.05
CA ASP A 80 43.47 3.43 -40.46
C ASP A 80 42.09 2.85 -40.85
N LEU A 81 41.18 2.64 -39.89
CA LEU A 81 39.91 1.93 -40.09
C LEU A 81 39.02 2.57 -41.16
N ALA A 82 38.80 3.89 -41.12
CA ALA A 82 37.92 4.56 -42.08
C ALA A 82 38.37 4.33 -43.54
N GLN A 83 39.68 4.32 -43.79
CA GLN A 83 40.24 4.08 -45.12
C GLN A 83 40.16 2.60 -45.52
N ILE A 84 40.39 1.67 -44.58
CA ILE A 84 40.27 0.23 -44.81
C ILE A 84 38.82 -0.16 -45.11
N PHE A 85 37.86 0.38 -44.38
CA PHE A 85 36.44 0.14 -44.63
C PHE A 85 35.95 0.78 -45.93
N LYS A 86 36.53 1.92 -46.33
CA LYS A 86 36.31 2.47 -47.69
C LYS A 86 36.84 1.53 -48.79
N ILE A 87 38.01 0.92 -48.58
CA ILE A 87 38.55 -0.10 -49.49
C ILE A 87 37.63 -1.32 -49.55
N LEU A 88 37.17 -1.81 -48.40
CA LEU A 88 36.19 -2.91 -48.32
C LEU A 88 34.92 -2.58 -49.12
N ASN A 89 34.39 -1.37 -48.98
CA ASN A 89 33.20 -0.93 -49.72
C ASN A 89 33.41 -0.94 -51.24
N LEU A 90 34.56 -0.43 -51.70
CA LEU A 90 34.91 -0.42 -53.13
C LEU A 90 35.08 -1.85 -53.66
N CYS A 91 35.73 -2.73 -52.91
CA CYS A 91 35.83 -4.15 -53.27
C CYS A 91 34.45 -4.80 -53.36
N ALA A 92 33.58 -4.56 -52.37
CA ALA A 92 32.24 -5.13 -52.34
C ALA A 92 31.34 -4.64 -53.51
N GLY A 93 31.41 -3.35 -53.85
CA GLY A 93 30.67 -2.77 -54.97
C GLY A 93 31.08 -3.35 -56.33
N LYS A 94 32.32 -3.85 -56.47
CA LYS A 94 32.81 -4.47 -57.71
C LYS A 94 32.42 -5.94 -57.88
N ILE A 95 31.99 -6.63 -56.82
CA ILE A 95 31.69 -8.09 -56.86
C ILE A 95 30.66 -8.45 -57.94
N GLY A 96 29.67 -7.58 -58.19
CA GLY A 96 28.62 -7.84 -59.18
C GLY A 96 29.13 -7.94 -60.62
N GLN A 97 30.21 -7.21 -60.95
CA GLN A 97 30.82 -7.20 -62.29
C GLN A 97 32.13 -8.03 -62.34
N GLN A 98 32.84 -8.11 -61.21
CA GLN A 98 34.16 -8.73 -61.07
C GLN A 98 34.17 -9.66 -59.84
N PRO A 99 33.77 -10.94 -60.00
CA PRO A 99 33.60 -11.87 -58.87
C PRO A 99 34.87 -12.10 -58.04
N HIS A 100 36.08 -11.97 -58.63
CA HIS A 100 37.35 -12.17 -57.93
C HIS A 100 37.57 -11.21 -56.74
N PHE A 101 36.88 -10.07 -56.70
CA PHE A 101 36.93 -9.17 -55.55
C PHE A 101 36.28 -9.75 -54.29
N ILE A 102 35.54 -10.86 -54.38
CA ILE A 102 34.96 -11.52 -53.22
C ILE A 102 36.04 -12.03 -52.25
N GLU A 103 37.14 -12.61 -52.76
CA GLU A 103 38.25 -13.09 -51.93
C GLU A 103 38.97 -11.92 -51.23
N SER A 104 39.03 -10.77 -51.91
CA SER A 104 39.60 -9.55 -51.37
C SER A 104 38.75 -8.99 -50.22
N ALA A 105 37.43 -8.89 -50.42
CA ALA A 105 36.49 -8.48 -49.37
C ALA A 105 36.47 -9.46 -48.19
N TYR A 106 36.46 -10.77 -48.48
CA TYR A 106 36.54 -11.85 -47.49
C TYR A 106 37.78 -11.71 -46.60
N SER A 107 38.94 -11.51 -47.23
CA SER A 107 40.22 -11.43 -46.52
C SER A 107 40.26 -10.22 -45.58
N ILE A 108 39.67 -9.09 -45.98
CA ILE A 108 39.54 -7.91 -45.13
C ILE A 108 38.56 -8.19 -43.97
N LEU A 109 37.39 -8.77 -44.24
CA LEU A 109 36.40 -9.11 -43.21
C LEU A 109 36.96 -10.08 -42.15
N LYS A 110 37.76 -11.06 -42.56
CA LYS A 110 38.43 -11.97 -41.63
C LYS A 110 39.38 -11.23 -40.67
N LEU A 111 40.07 -10.21 -41.16
CA LEU A 111 40.91 -9.36 -40.32
C LEU A 111 40.08 -8.40 -39.45
N CYS A 112 38.91 -7.96 -39.92
CA CYS A 112 37.97 -7.18 -39.10
C CYS A 112 37.49 -7.95 -37.86
N GLY A 113 37.46 -9.29 -37.90
CA GLY A 113 37.15 -10.12 -36.72
C GLY A 113 38.17 -9.98 -35.58
N LEU A 114 39.44 -9.71 -35.89
CA LEU A 114 40.52 -9.60 -34.89
C LEU A 114 40.42 -8.32 -34.04
N PRO A 115 40.87 -8.30 -32.77
CA PRO A 115 40.89 -7.08 -31.95
C PRO A 115 41.56 -5.90 -32.67
N PHE A 116 40.93 -4.72 -32.63
CA PHE A 116 41.53 -3.50 -33.20
C PHE A 116 42.72 -3.03 -32.36
N LEU A 117 43.65 -2.32 -32.99
CA LEU A 117 44.91 -1.92 -32.39
C LEU A 117 44.94 -0.42 -32.06
N LYS A 118 45.33 -0.08 -30.83
CA LYS A 118 45.51 1.29 -30.33
C LYS A 118 46.97 1.55 -29.98
N LYS A 119 47.45 2.78 -30.14
CA LYS A 119 48.78 3.21 -29.68
C LYS A 119 48.72 3.90 -28.33
N LYS A 120 47.67 4.68 -28.11
CA LYS A 120 47.40 5.40 -26.87
C LYS A 120 46.04 4.99 -26.33
N VAL A 121 45.85 5.09 -25.02
CA VAL A 121 44.54 4.83 -24.39
C VAL A 121 43.48 5.80 -24.91
N SER A 122 43.85 7.06 -25.20
CA SER A 122 42.96 8.08 -25.76
C SER A 122 42.43 7.74 -27.17
N ASP A 123 43.09 6.83 -27.91
CA ASP A 123 42.72 6.52 -29.30
C ASP A 123 41.31 5.94 -29.39
N GLU A 124 40.84 5.21 -28.38
CA GLU A 124 39.46 4.67 -28.35
C GLU A 124 38.41 5.77 -28.36
N ILE A 125 38.69 6.92 -27.74
CA ILE A 125 37.81 8.09 -27.73
C ILE A 125 38.00 8.90 -29.01
N THR A 126 39.26 9.13 -29.41
CA THR A 126 39.59 9.95 -30.60
C THR A 126 39.01 9.36 -31.89
N TYR A 127 39.05 8.04 -32.06
CA TYR A 127 38.58 7.37 -33.27
C TYR A 127 37.21 6.69 -33.10
N ALA A 128 36.46 7.01 -32.04
CA ALA A 128 35.17 6.39 -31.75
C ALA A 128 34.18 6.56 -32.92
N GLU A 129 34.01 7.78 -33.42
CA GLU A 129 33.07 8.08 -34.52
C GLU A 129 33.48 7.38 -35.82
N ASP A 130 34.77 7.47 -36.20
CA ASP A 130 35.30 6.78 -37.38
C ASP A 130 35.14 5.25 -37.28
N THR A 131 35.33 4.69 -36.09
CA THR A 131 35.17 3.25 -35.83
C THR A 131 33.71 2.84 -35.89
N ALA A 132 32.81 3.61 -35.28
CA ALA A 132 31.37 3.38 -35.32
C ALA A 132 30.84 3.41 -36.77
N ASN A 133 31.21 4.44 -37.54
CA ASN A 133 30.87 4.56 -38.96
C ASN A 133 31.44 3.41 -39.79
N SER A 134 32.66 2.98 -39.48
CA SER A 134 33.29 1.82 -40.14
C SER A 134 32.51 0.53 -39.85
N ILE A 135 32.18 0.25 -38.59
CA ILE A 135 31.41 -0.94 -38.22
C ILE A 135 29.99 -0.89 -38.82
N ALA A 136 29.35 0.29 -38.86
CA ALA A 136 28.03 0.48 -39.46
C ALA A 136 27.98 0.05 -40.94
N LEU A 137 29.07 0.29 -41.68
CA LEU A 137 29.21 -0.11 -43.08
C LEU A 137 29.02 -1.63 -43.27
N LEU A 138 29.35 -2.47 -42.28
CA LEU A 138 29.10 -3.91 -42.37
C LEU A 138 27.63 -4.22 -42.65
N GLY A 139 26.72 -3.48 -42.01
CA GLY A 139 25.28 -3.63 -42.26
C GLY A 139 24.86 -3.14 -43.64
N ASP A 140 25.46 -2.05 -44.14
CA ASP A 140 25.19 -1.57 -45.50
C ASP A 140 25.65 -2.55 -46.59
N LEU A 141 26.77 -3.24 -46.36
CA LEU A 141 27.30 -4.24 -47.28
C LEU A 141 26.39 -5.46 -47.45
N MET A 142 25.44 -5.69 -46.52
CA MET A 142 24.41 -6.73 -46.67
C MET A 142 23.52 -6.50 -47.91
N LYS A 143 23.42 -5.25 -48.40
CA LYS A 143 22.67 -4.91 -49.62
C LYS A 143 23.28 -5.49 -50.90
N VAL A 144 24.57 -5.84 -50.88
CA VAL A 144 25.23 -6.49 -52.02
C VAL A 144 24.64 -7.90 -52.20
N PRO A 145 24.18 -8.27 -53.42
CA PRO A 145 23.53 -9.56 -53.67
C PRO A 145 24.54 -10.71 -53.80
N SER A 146 25.32 -10.95 -52.74
CA SER A 146 26.29 -12.04 -52.67
C SER A 146 26.11 -12.83 -51.36
N SER A 147 25.69 -14.10 -51.50
CA SER A 147 25.47 -15.02 -50.38
C SER A 147 26.71 -15.19 -49.51
N GLU A 148 27.85 -15.52 -50.14
CA GLU A 148 29.11 -15.73 -49.44
C GLU A 148 29.54 -14.46 -48.70
N LEU A 149 29.42 -13.27 -49.31
CA LEU A 149 29.75 -12.02 -48.62
C LEU A 149 28.87 -11.78 -47.38
N ARG A 150 27.54 -11.94 -47.51
CA ARG A 150 26.57 -11.76 -46.41
C ARG A 150 26.87 -12.68 -45.23
N ILE A 151 27.16 -13.96 -45.51
CA ILE A 151 27.52 -14.95 -44.49
C ILE A 151 28.81 -14.55 -43.77
N GLN A 152 29.81 -14.06 -44.51
CA GLN A 152 31.10 -13.67 -43.93
C GLN A 152 31.01 -12.38 -43.10
N ILE A 153 30.16 -11.44 -43.50
CA ILE A 153 29.82 -10.28 -42.66
C ILE A 153 29.23 -10.75 -41.33
N CYS A 154 28.25 -11.67 -41.37
CA CYS A 154 27.65 -12.19 -40.15
C CYS A 154 28.68 -12.90 -39.25
N LYS A 155 29.57 -13.71 -39.83
CA LYS A 155 30.69 -14.34 -39.09
C LYS A 155 31.59 -13.31 -38.43
N CYS A 156 31.98 -12.26 -39.17
CA CYS A 156 32.79 -11.17 -38.63
C CYS A 156 32.11 -10.49 -37.43
N ILE A 157 30.78 -10.27 -37.49
CA ILE A 157 30.02 -9.67 -36.37
C ILE A 157 29.97 -10.63 -35.17
N VAL A 158 29.74 -11.92 -35.39
CA VAL A 158 29.75 -12.94 -34.34
C VAL A 158 31.13 -12.99 -33.66
N ASP A 159 32.22 -12.89 -34.44
CA ASP A 159 33.59 -12.90 -33.93
C ASP A 159 33.88 -11.70 -32.99
N PHE A 160 33.13 -10.60 -33.06
CA PHE A 160 33.28 -9.49 -32.10
C PHE A 160 33.01 -9.93 -30.65
N TYR A 161 32.14 -10.92 -30.47
CA TYR A 161 31.74 -11.45 -29.16
C TYR A 161 32.60 -12.64 -28.72
N HIS A 162 33.44 -13.17 -29.62
CA HIS A 162 34.25 -14.37 -29.39
C HIS A 162 35.72 -14.19 -29.80
N ALA A 163 36.22 -12.95 -29.80
CA ALA A 163 37.53 -12.62 -30.36
C ALA A 163 38.66 -13.41 -29.69
N GLU A 164 39.36 -14.23 -30.48
CA GLU A 164 40.59 -14.89 -30.04
C GLU A 164 41.76 -13.89 -29.97
N PRO A 165 42.67 -14.00 -28.98
CA PRO A 165 43.84 -13.14 -28.91
C PRO A 165 44.77 -13.38 -30.13
N PRO A 166 45.29 -12.33 -30.77
CA PRO A 166 46.19 -12.46 -31.91
C PRO A 166 47.47 -13.23 -31.56
N LYS A 167 47.98 -13.98 -32.54
CA LYS A 167 49.12 -14.90 -32.39
C LYS A 167 50.47 -14.23 -32.12
N LYS A 168 50.61 -12.90 -32.28
CA LYS A 168 51.87 -12.15 -32.10
C LYS A 168 51.64 -10.72 -31.58
N HIS A 169 52.46 -10.28 -30.62
CA HIS A 169 52.47 -8.91 -30.09
C HIS A 169 53.21 -7.97 -31.05
N ILE A 170 52.61 -6.83 -31.39
CA ILE A 170 53.24 -5.79 -32.23
C ILE A 170 53.82 -4.70 -31.33
N THR A 171 55.11 -4.40 -31.46
CA THR A 171 55.77 -3.36 -30.65
C THR A 171 55.15 -1.98 -30.91
N GLY A 172 54.72 -1.32 -29.82
CA GLY A 172 54.09 0.01 -29.86
C GLY A 172 52.56 0.04 -30.08
N TYR A 173 51.90 -1.12 -30.17
CA TYR A 173 50.43 -1.22 -30.25
C TYR A 173 49.88 -2.13 -29.15
N GLN A 174 48.74 -1.77 -28.60
CA GLN A 174 47.94 -2.55 -27.67
C GLN A 174 46.59 -2.89 -28.32
N GLN A 175 45.91 -3.92 -27.83
CA GLN A 175 44.56 -4.23 -28.28
C GLN A 175 43.56 -3.23 -27.67
N ALA A 176 42.56 -2.85 -28.45
CA ALA A 176 41.39 -2.16 -27.94
C ALA A 176 40.67 -3.06 -26.91
N SER A 177 39.91 -2.45 -26.01
CA SER A 177 39.17 -3.20 -25.00
C SER A 177 38.21 -4.20 -25.65
N SER A 178 37.97 -5.34 -24.99
CA SER A 178 37.10 -6.41 -25.51
C SER A 178 35.67 -5.94 -25.77
N SER A 179 35.19 -4.96 -25.00
CA SER A 179 33.87 -4.32 -25.17
C SER A 179 33.85 -3.21 -26.23
N TYR A 180 35.01 -2.72 -26.70
CA TYR A 180 35.08 -1.55 -27.57
C TYR A 180 34.31 -1.75 -28.88
N LYS A 181 34.49 -2.89 -29.55
CA LYS A 181 33.76 -3.18 -30.80
C LYS A 181 32.26 -3.29 -30.59
N ILE A 182 31.84 -3.87 -29.46
CA ILE A 182 30.42 -4.00 -29.11
C ILE A 182 29.82 -2.60 -28.92
N GLN A 183 30.49 -1.73 -28.17
CA GLN A 183 30.09 -0.32 -28.00
C GLN A 183 30.06 0.44 -29.34
N MET A 184 31.05 0.24 -30.21
CA MET A 184 31.06 0.91 -31.51
C MET A 184 30.01 0.35 -32.47
N ALA A 185 29.60 -0.92 -32.33
CA ALA A 185 28.46 -1.48 -33.04
C ALA A 185 27.12 -0.88 -32.56
N GLU A 186 27.00 -0.58 -31.26
CA GLU A 186 25.86 0.14 -30.68
C GLU A 186 25.80 1.57 -31.23
N VAL A 187 26.88 2.34 -31.09
CA VAL A 187 26.95 3.74 -31.56
C VAL A 187 26.74 3.84 -33.08
N GLY A 188 27.31 2.89 -33.83
CA GLY A 188 27.20 2.85 -35.30
C GLY A 188 25.83 2.41 -35.82
N GLY A 189 24.90 1.99 -34.96
CA GLY A 189 23.57 1.56 -35.41
C GLY A 189 23.58 0.23 -36.17
N LEU A 190 24.59 -0.63 -35.98
CA LEU A 190 24.74 -1.88 -36.75
C LEU A 190 23.54 -2.82 -36.56
N ALA A 191 22.99 -2.90 -35.35
CA ALA A 191 21.83 -3.76 -35.09
C ALA A 191 20.61 -3.35 -35.93
N LYS A 192 20.41 -2.05 -36.16
CA LYS A 192 19.33 -1.50 -36.98
C LYS A 192 19.43 -1.95 -38.44
N THR A 193 20.61 -1.82 -39.03
CA THR A 193 20.86 -2.18 -40.44
C THR A 193 20.83 -3.70 -40.65
N MET A 194 21.28 -4.48 -39.66
CA MET A 194 21.16 -5.94 -39.69
C MET A 194 19.69 -6.41 -39.66
N VAL A 195 18.83 -5.79 -38.87
CA VAL A 195 17.38 -6.08 -38.90
C VAL A 195 16.78 -5.76 -40.26
N GLN A 196 17.08 -4.57 -40.82
CA GLN A 196 16.61 -4.17 -42.15
C GLN A 196 17.08 -5.11 -43.25
N SER A 197 18.22 -5.78 -43.08
CA SER A 197 18.74 -6.75 -44.05
C SER A 197 17.90 -8.02 -44.15
N LEU A 198 17.10 -8.37 -43.14
CA LEU A 198 16.22 -9.55 -43.17
C LEU A 198 15.23 -9.51 -44.33
N ALA A 199 14.72 -8.30 -44.67
CA ALA A 199 13.81 -8.09 -45.79
C ALA A 199 14.45 -8.36 -47.17
N LEU A 200 15.78 -8.49 -47.24
CA LEU A 200 16.52 -8.78 -48.48
C LEU A 200 16.77 -10.28 -48.70
N LEU A 201 16.32 -11.13 -47.77
CA LEU A 201 16.68 -12.55 -47.68
C LEU A 201 15.48 -13.49 -47.85
N ASP A 202 14.45 -13.06 -48.57
CA ASP A 202 13.31 -13.92 -48.89
C ASP A 202 13.78 -15.18 -49.64
N ASN A 203 13.36 -16.35 -49.15
CA ASN A 203 13.76 -17.67 -49.65
C ASN A 203 15.26 -18.03 -49.51
N GLN A 204 16.05 -17.26 -48.75
CA GLN A 204 17.48 -17.51 -48.48
C GLN A 204 17.72 -18.00 -47.05
N LEU A 205 17.35 -19.26 -46.76
CA LEU A 205 17.37 -19.80 -45.40
C LEU A 205 18.76 -19.75 -44.74
N VAL A 206 19.84 -20.10 -45.47
CA VAL A 206 21.19 -20.17 -44.89
C VAL A 206 21.67 -18.80 -44.43
N GLU A 207 21.47 -17.78 -45.25
CA GLU A 207 21.80 -16.39 -44.99
C GLU A 207 20.94 -15.84 -43.86
N LYS A 208 19.63 -16.12 -43.87
CA LYS A 208 18.70 -15.72 -42.80
C LYS A 208 19.14 -16.29 -41.46
N LEU A 209 19.55 -17.56 -41.41
CA LEU A 209 20.08 -18.17 -40.19
C LEU A 209 21.36 -17.47 -39.69
N TRP A 210 22.27 -17.06 -40.58
CA TRP A 210 23.48 -16.32 -40.20
C TRP A 210 23.17 -14.91 -39.70
N VAL A 211 22.23 -14.20 -40.33
CA VAL A 211 21.77 -12.89 -39.85
C VAL A 211 21.12 -13.02 -38.47
N LEU A 212 20.22 -13.99 -38.28
CA LEU A 212 19.62 -14.25 -36.96
C LEU A 212 20.68 -14.60 -35.92
N LYS A 213 21.75 -15.32 -36.29
CA LYS A 213 22.87 -15.58 -35.37
C LYS A 213 23.57 -14.28 -34.97
N ALA A 214 23.87 -13.40 -35.92
CA ALA A 214 24.48 -12.11 -35.62
C ALA A 214 23.56 -11.24 -34.74
N LEU A 215 22.25 -11.20 -35.04
CA LEU A 215 21.25 -10.47 -34.25
C LEU A 215 21.09 -11.04 -32.83
N GLN A 216 21.19 -12.36 -32.65
CA GLN A 216 21.18 -13.00 -31.33
C GLN A 216 22.29 -12.42 -30.44
N HIS A 217 23.53 -12.31 -30.95
CA HIS A 217 24.62 -11.69 -30.20
C HIS A 217 24.40 -10.18 -29.97
N LEU A 218 23.95 -9.45 -30.99
CA LEU A 218 23.68 -8.01 -30.88
C LEU A 218 22.59 -7.71 -29.83
N SER A 219 21.56 -8.57 -29.75
CA SER A 219 20.44 -8.45 -28.80
C SER A 219 20.85 -8.65 -27.33
N THR A 220 22.10 -9.03 -27.04
CA THR A 220 22.56 -9.07 -25.64
C THR A 220 22.76 -7.68 -25.02
N SER A 221 22.80 -6.61 -25.83
CA SER A 221 22.93 -5.23 -25.38
C SER A 221 21.60 -4.48 -25.43
N GLU A 222 21.30 -3.70 -24.38
CA GLU A 222 20.11 -2.84 -24.27
C GLU A 222 20.08 -1.74 -25.35
N ALA A 223 21.23 -1.13 -25.65
CA ALA A 223 21.33 -0.10 -26.69
C ALA A 223 21.02 -0.68 -28.09
N ASN A 224 21.55 -1.87 -28.39
CA ASN A 224 21.22 -2.57 -29.63
C ASN A 224 19.75 -3.00 -29.67
N CYS A 225 19.17 -3.49 -28.58
CA CYS A 225 17.75 -3.83 -28.53
C CYS A 225 16.87 -2.62 -28.86
N THR A 226 17.19 -1.44 -28.32
CA THR A 226 16.48 -0.18 -28.63
C THR A 226 16.56 0.15 -30.13
N LEU A 227 17.74 0.00 -30.75
CA LEU A 227 17.93 0.21 -32.19
C LEU A 227 17.19 -0.83 -33.05
N MET A 228 17.12 -2.08 -32.59
CA MET A 228 16.35 -3.15 -33.22
C MET A 228 14.84 -2.84 -33.15
N MET A 229 14.36 -2.36 -32.01
CA MET A 229 12.96 -1.92 -31.85
C MET A 229 12.62 -0.78 -32.81
N GLN A 230 13.48 0.22 -32.96
CA GLN A 230 13.31 1.28 -33.97
C GLN A 230 13.25 0.76 -35.41
N ALA A 231 13.82 -0.41 -35.70
CA ALA A 231 13.76 -1.08 -37.00
C ALA A 231 12.59 -2.07 -37.14
N GLN A 232 11.63 -2.07 -36.21
CA GLN A 232 10.50 -3.01 -36.20
C GLN A 232 10.95 -4.49 -36.12
N ALA A 233 12.04 -4.77 -35.39
CA ALA A 233 12.60 -6.11 -35.31
C ALA A 233 11.62 -7.14 -34.74
N ALA A 234 10.82 -6.77 -33.73
CA ALA A 234 9.94 -7.71 -33.07
C ALA A 234 8.87 -8.24 -34.02
N SER A 235 8.17 -7.35 -34.75
CA SER A 235 7.16 -7.74 -35.72
C SER A 235 7.77 -8.48 -36.92
N SER A 236 8.88 -7.97 -37.46
CA SER A 236 9.55 -8.58 -38.61
C SER A 236 10.05 -10.00 -38.30
N ILE A 237 10.69 -10.22 -37.16
CA ILE A 237 11.19 -11.54 -36.77
C ILE A 237 10.03 -12.49 -36.46
N CYS A 238 9.00 -11.99 -35.77
CA CYS A 238 7.83 -12.78 -35.36
C CYS A 238 7.04 -13.32 -36.57
N ALA A 239 6.76 -12.47 -37.56
CA ALA A 239 6.04 -12.85 -38.78
C ALA A 239 6.68 -14.05 -39.51
N HIS A 240 8.01 -14.16 -39.46
CA HIS A 240 8.77 -15.20 -40.13
C HIS A 240 9.10 -16.42 -39.26
N LEU A 241 8.60 -16.50 -38.03
CA LEU A 241 8.92 -17.63 -37.15
C LEU A 241 8.46 -19.00 -37.71
N ASN A 242 7.45 -19.01 -38.58
CA ASN A 242 6.92 -20.23 -39.24
C ASN A 242 7.62 -20.60 -40.56
N ASP A 243 8.64 -19.84 -40.98
CA ASP A 243 9.35 -20.15 -42.20
C ASP A 243 9.93 -21.58 -42.16
N PRO A 244 9.89 -22.32 -43.27
CA PRO A 244 10.29 -23.72 -43.29
C PRO A 244 11.80 -23.88 -43.02
N ASP A 245 12.14 -24.48 -41.87
CA ASP A 245 13.51 -24.81 -41.48
C ASP A 245 13.58 -26.23 -40.86
N PRO A 246 14.07 -27.24 -41.60
CA PRO A 246 14.25 -28.60 -41.07
C PRO A 246 15.22 -28.69 -39.89
N SER A 247 16.10 -27.71 -39.70
CA SER A 247 17.08 -27.70 -38.62
C SER A 247 16.52 -27.18 -37.29
N GLY A 248 15.42 -26.42 -37.33
CA GLY A 248 14.83 -25.75 -36.18
C GLY A 248 15.63 -24.56 -35.62
N GLN A 249 16.74 -24.17 -36.25
CA GLN A 249 17.59 -23.06 -35.81
C GLN A 249 16.92 -21.70 -35.98
N LEU A 250 16.08 -21.54 -37.00
CA LEU A 250 15.37 -20.29 -37.26
C LEU A 250 14.47 -19.96 -36.08
N LEU A 251 13.59 -20.90 -35.73
CA LEU A 251 12.66 -20.73 -34.63
C LEU A 251 13.40 -20.48 -33.31
N PHE A 252 14.46 -21.26 -33.02
CA PHE A 252 15.26 -21.06 -31.80
C PHE A 252 15.84 -19.65 -31.68
N ARG A 253 16.60 -19.21 -32.69
CA ARG A 253 17.30 -17.92 -32.65
C ARG A 253 16.32 -16.77 -32.61
N SER A 254 15.26 -16.86 -33.40
CA SER A 254 14.21 -15.84 -33.43
C SER A 254 13.50 -15.73 -32.07
N SER A 255 13.16 -16.85 -31.42
CA SER A 255 12.55 -16.83 -30.08
C SER A 255 13.49 -16.24 -29.02
N GLU A 256 14.79 -16.54 -29.06
CA GLU A 256 15.77 -15.96 -28.13
C GLU A 256 15.97 -14.45 -28.35
N ILE A 257 15.98 -14.00 -29.62
CA ILE A 257 16.02 -12.56 -29.92
C ILE A 257 14.77 -11.86 -29.38
N LEU A 258 13.58 -12.42 -29.63
CA LEU A 258 12.32 -11.86 -29.10
C LEU A 258 12.32 -11.81 -27.57
N TRP A 259 12.87 -12.83 -26.90
CA TRP A 259 13.04 -12.85 -25.46
C TRP A 259 13.97 -11.73 -24.98
N ASN A 260 15.14 -11.57 -25.61
CA ASN A 260 16.09 -10.51 -25.28
C ASN A 260 15.49 -9.12 -25.48
N LEU A 261 14.74 -8.91 -26.58
CA LEU A 261 14.01 -7.65 -26.81
C LEU A 261 12.99 -7.41 -25.69
N LEU A 262 12.27 -8.44 -25.26
CA LEU A 262 11.27 -8.32 -24.19
C LEU A 262 11.89 -7.98 -22.82
N GLU A 263 13.09 -8.49 -22.53
CA GLU A 263 13.81 -8.24 -21.27
C GLU A 263 14.51 -6.87 -21.26
N LYS A 264 15.02 -6.41 -22.41
CA LYS A 264 15.96 -5.28 -22.50
C LYS A 264 15.44 -4.07 -23.28
N SER A 265 14.15 -4.02 -23.61
CA SER A 265 13.53 -2.85 -24.25
C SER A 265 12.23 -2.43 -23.55
N SER A 266 11.59 -1.36 -24.02
CA SER A 266 10.29 -0.94 -23.49
C SER A 266 9.25 -2.03 -23.73
N LYS A 267 8.59 -2.47 -22.65
CA LYS A 267 7.50 -3.45 -22.71
C LYS A 267 6.34 -2.94 -23.56
N GLU A 268 6.03 -1.65 -23.46
CA GLU A 268 4.96 -1.01 -24.21
C GLU A 268 5.25 -1.06 -25.72
N GLU A 269 6.48 -0.73 -26.13
CA GLU A 269 6.87 -0.70 -27.54
C GLU A 269 6.86 -2.11 -28.18
N ILE A 270 7.41 -3.12 -27.49
CA ILE A 270 7.44 -4.49 -28.01
C ILE A 270 6.03 -5.09 -28.10
N ILE A 271 5.19 -4.85 -27.10
CA ILE A 271 3.80 -5.29 -27.12
C ILE A 271 3.08 -4.64 -28.31
N GLN A 272 3.28 -3.35 -28.56
CA GLN A 272 2.67 -2.66 -29.70
C GLN A 272 3.10 -3.27 -31.04
N GLN A 273 4.39 -3.57 -31.22
CA GLN A 273 4.88 -4.20 -32.46
C GLN A 273 4.33 -5.61 -32.66
N LEU A 274 4.21 -6.41 -31.60
CA LEU A 274 3.73 -7.79 -31.68
C LEU A 274 2.20 -7.92 -31.70
N SER A 275 1.46 -6.87 -31.32
CA SER A 275 -0.02 -6.83 -31.29
C SER A 275 -0.64 -6.66 -32.68
N ASN A 276 -0.24 -7.49 -33.65
CA ASN A 276 -0.82 -7.49 -35.00
C ASN A 276 -1.19 -8.92 -35.42
N LEU A 277 -2.09 -9.01 -36.41
CA LEU A 277 -2.69 -10.28 -36.83
C LEU A 277 -1.64 -11.27 -37.39
N GLU A 278 -0.66 -10.79 -38.16
CA GLU A 278 0.38 -11.62 -38.77
C GLU A 278 1.27 -12.28 -37.70
N CYS A 279 1.73 -11.50 -36.73
CA CYS A 279 2.54 -11.99 -35.61
C CYS A 279 1.79 -13.00 -34.74
N LEU A 280 0.53 -12.72 -34.39
CA LEU A 280 -0.26 -13.63 -33.57
C LEU A 280 -0.63 -14.93 -34.30
N LEU A 281 -0.92 -14.87 -35.61
CA LEU A 281 -1.08 -16.07 -36.43
C LEU A 281 0.22 -16.88 -36.47
N ALA A 282 1.37 -16.22 -36.57
CA ALA A 282 2.65 -16.90 -36.56
C ALA A 282 2.86 -17.65 -35.23
N LEU A 283 2.73 -16.95 -34.11
CA LEU A 283 2.86 -17.53 -32.77
C LEU A 283 1.87 -18.67 -32.52
N LYS A 284 0.61 -18.52 -32.96
CA LYS A 284 -0.43 -19.54 -32.85
C LYS A 284 -0.03 -20.84 -33.53
N GLU A 285 0.35 -20.79 -34.81
CA GLU A 285 0.67 -22.01 -35.56
C GLU A 285 1.93 -22.70 -35.02
N ILE A 286 2.91 -21.93 -34.53
CA ILE A 286 4.10 -22.50 -33.88
C ILE A 286 3.73 -23.16 -32.58
N PHE A 287 3.01 -22.46 -31.72
CA PHE A 287 2.59 -23.00 -30.44
C PHE A 287 1.81 -24.29 -30.64
N LYS A 288 0.86 -24.30 -31.58
CA LYS A 288 0.10 -25.49 -31.97
C LYS A 288 0.99 -26.62 -32.50
N ASN A 289 1.96 -26.33 -33.36
CA ASN A 289 2.89 -27.33 -33.89
C ASN A 289 3.77 -27.93 -32.79
N LEU A 290 4.36 -27.09 -31.93
CA LEU A 290 5.18 -27.51 -30.80
C LEU A 290 4.36 -28.29 -29.76
N PHE A 291 3.12 -27.89 -29.50
CA PHE A 291 2.21 -28.58 -28.58
C PHE A 291 1.84 -29.98 -29.08
N MET A 292 1.59 -30.11 -30.39
CA MET A 292 1.10 -31.35 -31.00
C MET A 292 2.20 -32.33 -31.40
N ARG A 293 3.38 -31.82 -31.79
CA ARG A 293 4.46 -32.61 -32.41
C ARG A 293 5.80 -32.47 -31.68
N GLY A 294 5.92 -31.53 -30.75
CA GLY A 294 7.14 -31.30 -29.97
C GLY A 294 7.26 -32.28 -28.82
N PHE A 295 8.09 -33.31 -28.99
CA PHE A 295 8.31 -34.34 -27.97
C PHE A 295 9.67 -34.23 -27.29
N ARG A 296 10.61 -33.46 -27.86
CA ARG A 296 11.93 -33.26 -27.26
C ARG A 296 11.80 -32.29 -26.09
N HIS A 297 12.69 -32.43 -25.10
CA HIS A 297 12.78 -31.49 -23.98
C HIS A 297 12.86 -30.04 -24.46
N TYR A 298 13.73 -29.79 -25.45
CA TYR A 298 13.91 -28.48 -26.05
C TYR A 298 12.63 -27.93 -26.71
N ASP A 299 11.88 -28.76 -27.44
CA ASP A 299 10.63 -28.33 -28.07
C ASP A 299 9.58 -27.93 -27.02
N ARG A 300 9.54 -28.63 -25.88
CA ARG A 300 8.63 -28.31 -24.76
C ARG A 300 9.00 -27.00 -24.06
N GLN A 301 10.29 -26.74 -23.89
CA GLN A 301 10.77 -25.48 -23.31
C GLN A 301 10.39 -24.31 -24.22
N LEU A 302 10.71 -24.42 -25.51
CA LEU A 302 10.39 -23.41 -26.51
C LEU A 302 8.87 -23.15 -26.62
N ARG A 303 8.04 -24.20 -26.56
CA ARG A 303 6.58 -24.07 -26.47
C ARG A 303 6.15 -23.18 -25.30
N ASN A 304 6.75 -23.39 -24.14
CA ASN A 304 6.44 -22.61 -22.95
C ASN A 304 6.91 -21.15 -23.10
N ASP A 305 8.09 -20.92 -23.68
CA ASP A 305 8.62 -19.58 -23.95
C ASP A 305 7.69 -18.80 -24.90
N ILE A 306 7.19 -19.45 -25.96
CA ILE A 306 6.19 -18.87 -26.88
C ILE A 306 4.90 -18.52 -26.14
N LEU A 307 4.43 -19.36 -25.21
CA LEU A 307 3.24 -19.08 -24.42
C LEU A 307 3.45 -17.90 -23.45
N VAL A 308 4.65 -17.74 -22.88
CA VAL A 308 5.00 -16.58 -22.06
C VAL A 308 4.96 -15.31 -22.89
N ILE A 309 5.60 -15.29 -24.06
CA ILE A 309 5.55 -14.15 -25.00
C ILE A 309 4.10 -13.82 -25.35
N THR A 310 3.31 -14.84 -25.71
CA THR A 310 1.88 -14.67 -26.03
C THR A 310 1.10 -14.09 -24.86
N THR A 311 1.35 -14.56 -23.63
CA THR A 311 0.68 -14.06 -22.42
C THR A 311 0.98 -12.58 -22.18
N ILE A 312 2.18 -12.12 -22.51
CA ILE A 312 2.57 -10.71 -22.36
C ILE A 312 1.87 -9.86 -23.43
N ILE A 313 1.82 -10.33 -24.68
CA ILE A 313 1.09 -9.63 -25.76
C ILE A 313 -0.40 -9.52 -25.43
N ALA A 314 -1.01 -10.60 -24.92
CA ALA A 314 -2.43 -10.65 -24.57
C ALA A 314 -2.83 -9.70 -23.43
N GLN A 315 -1.89 -9.09 -22.71
CA GLN A 315 -2.20 -8.04 -21.74
C GLN A 315 -2.68 -6.75 -22.41
N ASN A 316 -2.38 -6.56 -23.70
CA ASN A 316 -2.88 -5.45 -24.49
C ASN A 316 -4.29 -5.79 -25.03
N PRO A 317 -5.34 -5.04 -24.66
CA PRO A 317 -6.69 -5.25 -25.19
C PRO A 317 -6.80 -5.07 -26.71
N GLU A 318 -5.87 -4.35 -27.34
CA GLU A 318 -5.87 -4.14 -28.81
C GLU A 318 -5.27 -5.34 -29.59
N ALA A 319 -4.68 -6.33 -28.91
CA ALA A 319 -4.10 -7.49 -29.56
C ALA A 319 -5.21 -8.40 -30.12
N PRO A 320 -5.22 -8.74 -31.43
CA PRO A 320 -6.31 -9.49 -32.06
C PRO A 320 -6.27 -11.01 -31.77
N MET A 321 -6.31 -11.38 -30.48
CA MET A 321 -6.20 -12.75 -29.96
C MET A 321 -7.40 -13.62 -30.34
N ILE A 322 -8.60 -13.03 -30.41
CA ILE A 322 -9.84 -13.71 -30.76
C ILE A 322 -9.94 -13.89 -32.28
N GLU A 323 -9.64 -12.84 -33.04
CA GLU A 323 -9.74 -12.78 -34.51
C GLU A 323 -8.77 -13.77 -35.17
N CYS A 324 -7.55 -13.92 -34.64
CA CYS A 324 -6.62 -14.94 -35.12
C CYS A 324 -7.01 -16.37 -34.70
N GLY A 325 -8.02 -16.52 -33.82
CA GLY A 325 -8.50 -17.78 -33.27
C GLY A 325 -7.56 -18.43 -32.24
N PHE A 326 -6.54 -17.72 -31.75
CA PHE A 326 -5.58 -18.26 -30.79
C PHE A 326 -6.22 -18.45 -29.42
N THR A 327 -7.09 -17.53 -28.98
CA THR A 327 -7.87 -17.65 -27.73
C THR A 327 -8.63 -18.99 -27.66
N ARG A 328 -9.28 -19.39 -28.76
CA ARG A 328 -10.04 -20.66 -28.82
C ARG A 328 -9.14 -21.88 -28.67
N ASP A 329 -7.97 -21.86 -29.33
CA ASP A 329 -7.00 -22.96 -29.25
C ASP A 329 -6.40 -23.05 -27.84
N LEU A 330 -6.06 -21.92 -27.22
CA LEU A 330 -5.53 -21.86 -25.85
C LEU A 330 -6.53 -22.38 -24.83
N ILE A 331 -7.81 -22.00 -24.93
CA ILE A 331 -8.87 -22.51 -24.04
C ILE A 331 -9.04 -24.03 -24.21
N LEU A 332 -9.00 -24.53 -25.45
CA LEU A 332 -9.06 -25.97 -25.72
C LEU A 332 -7.86 -26.70 -25.07
N PHE A 333 -6.64 -26.19 -25.26
CA PHE A 333 -5.43 -26.77 -24.69
C PHE A 333 -5.37 -26.67 -23.16
N ALA A 334 -6.02 -25.67 -22.57
CA ALA A 334 -6.11 -25.54 -21.13
C ALA A 334 -7.07 -26.55 -20.47
N THR A 335 -8.05 -27.08 -21.21
CA THR A 335 -9.18 -27.85 -20.66
C THR A 335 -9.28 -29.31 -21.12
N PHE A 336 -8.57 -29.69 -22.20
CA PHE A 336 -8.77 -31.00 -22.84
C PHE A 336 -8.45 -32.23 -21.97
N ASN A 337 -7.58 -32.09 -20.98
CA ASN A 337 -7.25 -33.18 -20.05
C ASN A 337 -8.42 -33.49 -19.11
N GLU A 338 -9.16 -32.45 -18.72
CA GLU A 338 -10.23 -32.53 -17.73
C GLU A 338 -11.60 -32.74 -18.41
N VAL A 339 -11.78 -32.14 -19.58
CA VAL A 339 -13.03 -32.14 -20.34
C VAL A 339 -12.84 -32.91 -21.64
N LYS A 340 -13.61 -33.99 -21.80
CA LYS A 340 -13.62 -34.78 -23.03
C LYS A 340 -14.01 -33.90 -24.22
N SER A 341 -13.09 -33.73 -25.16
CA SER A 341 -13.31 -33.00 -26.40
C SER A 341 -13.35 -33.93 -27.60
N GLN A 342 -14.24 -33.67 -28.54
CA GLN A 342 -14.26 -34.36 -29.84
C GLN A 342 -13.35 -33.67 -30.87
N ASN A 343 -12.69 -32.57 -30.50
CA ASN A 343 -11.84 -31.81 -31.41
C ASN A 343 -10.64 -32.68 -31.87
N PRO A 344 -10.43 -32.86 -33.19
CA PRO A 344 -9.32 -33.63 -33.73
C PRO A 344 -7.95 -33.20 -33.22
N LEU A 345 -7.78 -31.91 -32.88
CA LEU A 345 -6.52 -31.36 -32.36
C LEU A 345 -6.09 -32.03 -31.05
N VAL A 346 -7.00 -32.43 -30.18
CA VAL A 346 -6.64 -33.00 -28.87
C VAL A 346 -6.92 -34.50 -28.79
N LYS A 347 -7.40 -35.10 -29.89
CA LYS A 347 -7.76 -36.51 -29.95
C LYS A 347 -6.50 -37.38 -29.85
N GLY A 348 -6.33 -38.06 -28.73
CA GLY A 348 -5.17 -38.93 -28.46
C GLY A 348 -3.94 -38.19 -27.94
N LEU A 349 -4.04 -36.89 -27.69
CA LEU A 349 -3.01 -36.12 -27.03
C LEU A 349 -3.01 -36.40 -25.52
N LYS A 350 -1.83 -36.50 -24.92
CA LYS A 350 -1.65 -36.62 -23.46
C LYS A 350 -0.46 -35.79 -23.03
N LEU A 351 -0.61 -35.05 -21.93
CA LEU A 351 0.53 -34.43 -21.27
C LEU A 351 1.38 -35.51 -20.59
N SER A 352 2.69 -35.35 -20.63
CA SER A 352 3.62 -36.19 -19.88
C SER A 352 3.81 -35.63 -18.46
N ASN A 353 4.35 -36.45 -17.55
CA ASN A 353 4.73 -35.98 -16.21
C ASN A 353 6.09 -35.25 -16.21
N SER A 354 6.44 -34.58 -17.31
CA SER A 354 7.66 -33.78 -17.39
C SER A 354 7.45 -32.43 -16.70
N TYR A 355 8.55 -31.82 -16.26
CA TYR A 355 8.50 -30.50 -15.63
C TYR A 355 7.94 -29.44 -16.60
N GLU A 356 8.30 -29.52 -17.89
CA GLU A 356 7.85 -28.56 -18.90
C GLU A 356 6.35 -28.66 -19.17
N ASP A 357 5.75 -29.85 -19.12
CA ASP A 357 4.30 -30.04 -19.29
C ASP A 357 3.52 -29.58 -18.04
N PHE A 358 4.12 -29.71 -16.85
CA PHE A 358 3.59 -29.12 -15.62
C PHE A 358 3.61 -27.58 -15.69
N GLU A 359 4.72 -26.97 -16.11
CA GLU A 359 4.82 -25.52 -16.30
C GLU A 359 3.84 -25.01 -17.36
N LEU A 360 3.71 -25.73 -18.48
CA LEU A 360 2.72 -25.43 -19.52
C LEU A 360 1.32 -25.33 -18.94
N LYS A 361 0.91 -26.28 -18.10
CA LYS A 361 -0.45 -26.29 -17.52
C LYS A 361 -0.68 -25.05 -16.64
N LYS A 362 0.32 -24.62 -15.86
CA LYS A 362 0.24 -23.37 -15.08
C LYS A 362 0.16 -22.14 -15.99
N LEU A 363 0.97 -22.08 -17.04
CA LEU A 363 0.95 -20.99 -18.01
C LEU A 363 -0.41 -20.88 -18.73
N LEU A 364 -1.03 -22.02 -19.06
CA LEU A 364 -2.37 -22.07 -19.65
C LEU A 364 -3.46 -21.54 -18.70
N PHE A 365 -3.36 -21.81 -17.40
CA PHE A 365 -4.25 -21.21 -16.41
C PHE A 365 -4.03 -19.70 -16.26
N ASN A 366 -2.77 -19.25 -16.31
CA ASN A 366 -2.43 -17.83 -16.22
C ASN A 366 -2.95 -17.03 -17.42
N ILE A 367 -2.79 -17.54 -18.65
CA ILE A 367 -3.28 -16.83 -19.83
C ILE A 367 -4.81 -16.76 -19.86
N ILE A 368 -5.54 -17.75 -19.33
CA ILE A 368 -7.01 -17.66 -19.17
C ILE A 368 -7.40 -16.46 -18.31
N VAL A 369 -6.68 -16.17 -17.21
CA VAL A 369 -6.95 -15.00 -16.35
C VAL A 369 -6.73 -13.69 -17.09
N ILE A 370 -5.81 -13.64 -18.05
CA ILE A 370 -5.59 -12.47 -18.89
C ILE A 370 -6.72 -12.34 -19.92
N LEU A 371 -7.03 -13.42 -20.63
CA LEU A 371 -8.02 -13.44 -21.70
C LEU A 371 -9.45 -13.19 -21.19
N CYS A 372 -9.80 -13.61 -19.98
CA CYS A 372 -11.14 -13.42 -19.42
C CYS A 372 -11.48 -11.96 -19.10
N LYS A 373 -10.49 -11.05 -19.11
CA LYS A 373 -10.74 -9.61 -18.94
C LYS A 373 -11.47 -9.00 -20.13
N ASP A 374 -11.39 -9.64 -21.30
CA ASP A 374 -12.07 -9.20 -22.51
C ASP A 374 -13.43 -9.91 -22.66
N LEU A 375 -14.52 -9.14 -22.62
CA LEU A 375 -15.89 -9.65 -22.58
C LEU A 375 -16.26 -10.59 -23.74
N PRO A 376 -15.84 -10.37 -25.01
CA PRO A 376 -16.09 -11.29 -26.11
C PRO A 376 -15.51 -12.70 -25.87
N THR A 377 -14.51 -12.85 -25.00
CA THR A 377 -13.95 -14.17 -24.63
C THR A 377 -14.92 -15.03 -23.82
N VAL A 378 -15.92 -14.44 -23.17
CA VAL A 378 -16.88 -15.15 -22.29
C VAL A 378 -17.53 -16.35 -22.98
N GLN A 379 -18.02 -16.20 -24.22
CA GLN A 379 -18.63 -17.30 -24.96
C GLN A 379 -17.63 -18.44 -25.22
N LEU A 380 -16.37 -18.12 -25.52
CA LEU A 380 -15.33 -19.12 -25.74
C LEU A 380 -15.00 -19.90 -24.47
N LEU A 381 -15.07 -19.25 -23.29
CA LEU A 381 -14.87 -19.90 -21.99
C LEU A 381 -16.03 -20.85 -21.65
N ILE A 382 -17.27 -20.47 -21.98
CA ILE A 382 -18.47 -21.32 -21.86
C ILE A 382 -18.32 -22.56 -22.75
N ASP A 383 -18.05 -22.36 -24.03
CA ASP A 383 -17.90 -23.44 -25.01
C ASP A 383 -16.74 -24.39 -24.63
N GLY A 384 -15.66 -23.83 -24.08
CA GLY A 384 -14.51 -24.56 -23.55
C GLY A 384 -14.75 -25.26 -22.22
N LYS A 385 -15.90 -25.04 -21.56
CA LYS A 385 -16.26 -25.60 -20.24
C LYS A 385 -15.18 -25.36 -19.18
N VAL A 386 -14.60 -24.15 -19.19
CA VAL A 386 -13.45 -23.80 -18.35
C VAL A 386 -13.75 -23.96 -16.86
N VAL A 387 -14.94 -23.53 -16.41
CA VAL A 387 -15.36 -23.66 -15.00
C VAL A 387 -15.39 -25.13 -14.56
N LEU A 388 -15.98 -26.00 -15.38
CA LEU A 388 -16.02 -27.44 -15.12
C LEU A 388 -14.61 -28.05 -15.05
N ALA A 389 -13.73 -27.66 -15.98
CA ALA A 389 -12.35 -28.14 -16.02
C ALA A 389 -11.59 -27.76 -14.75
N LEU A 390 -11.67 -26.50 -14.33
CA LEU A 390 -10.96 -26.02 -13.13
C LEU A 390 -11.51 -26.67 -11.85
N PHE A 391 -12.83 -26.88 -11.75
CA PHE A 391 -13.43 -27.59 -10.62
C PHE A 391 -13.00 -29.06 -10.49
N THR A 392 -12.34 -29.66 -11.50
CA THR A 392 -11.76 -31.00 -11.33
C THR A 392 -10.60 -31.02 -10.34
N TYR A 393 -9.94 -29.88 -10.13
CA TYR A 393 -8.85 -29.68 -9.18
C TYR A 393 -9.34 -29.27 -7.79
N VAL A 394 -10.50 -28.62 -7.66
CA VAL A 394 -11.04 -28.11 -6.38
C VAL A 394 -11.78 -29.22 -5.63
N LYS A 395 -11.02 -30.17 -5.08
CA LYS A 395 -11.53 -31.29 -4.28
C LYS A 395 -10.43 -31.87 -3.39
N LYS A 396 -10.82 -32.59 -2.34
CA LYS A 396 -9.87 -33.33 -1.48
C LYS A 396 -9.00 -34.27 -2.34
N PRO A 397 -7.66 -34.26 -2.21
CA PRO A 397 -6.79 -35.17 -2.94
C PRO A 397 -7.11 -36.64 -2.59
N GLU A 398 -7.45 -37.45 -3.60
CA GLU A 398 -7.68 -38.88 -3.43
C GLU A 398 -6.35 -39.65 -3.52
N LYS A 399 -5.98 -40.37 -2.46
CA LYS A 399 -4.68 -41.08 -2.34
C LYS A 399 -4.47 -42.24 -3.34
N HIS A 400 -5.50 -42.65 -4.11
CA HIS A 400 -5.51 -43.93 -4.85
C HIS A 400 -5.98 -43.87 -6.32
N LYS A 401 -6.13 -42.67 -6.92
CA LYS A 401 -6.26 -42.58 -8.39
C LYS A 401 -4.86 -42.49 -8.99
N ILE A 402 -4.62 -43.14 -10.13
CA ILE A 402 -3.36 -43.03 -10.88
C ILE A 402 -3.14 -41.54 -11.16
N ILE A 403 -2.25 -40.90 -10.39
CA ILE A 403 -2.00 -39.46 -10.51
C ILE A 403 -0.97 -39.27 -11.62
N GLU A 404 -1.34 -38.54 -12.66
CA GLU A 404 -0.40 -38.14 -13.74
C GLU A 404 0.69 -37.17 -13.23
N TRP A 405 0.43 -36.49 -12.10
CA TRP A 405 1.31 -35.51 -11.46
C TRP A 405 1.81 -35.99 -10.09
N SER A 406 2.97 -35.52 -9.64
CA SER A 406 3.40 -35.70 -8.25
C SER A 406 2.47 -34.97 -7.26
N ALA A 407 2.48 -35.35 -5.99
CA ALA A 407 1.67 -34.68 -4.96
C ALA A 407 1.98 -33.18 -4.86
N ALA A 408 3.26 -32.79 -4.99
CA ALA A 408 3.69 -31.39 -5.01
C ALA A 408 3.13 -30.64 -6.22
N GLN A 409 3.26 -31.20 -7.43
CA GLN A 409 2.73 -30.58 -8.65
C GLN A 409 1.21 -30.46 -8.60
N TYR A 410 0.50 -31.48 -8.12
CA TYR A 410 -0.95 -31.43 -7.98
C TYR A 410 -1.39 -30.33 -7.00
N GLU A 411 -0.69 -30.17 -5.87
CA GLU A 411 -0.91 -29.07 -4.92
C GLU A 411 -0.76 -27.70 -5.63
N GLU A 412 0.29 -27.50 -6.42
CA GLU A 412 0.48 -26.23 -7.13
C GLU A 412 -0.61 -25.99 -8.19
N LEU A 413 -1.01 -27.02 -8.95
CA LEU A 413 -2.09 -26.91 -9.94
C LEU A 413 -3.44 -26.65 -9.27
N GLN A 414 -3.70 -27.24 -8.10
CA GLN A 414 -4.90 -27.00 -7.33
C GLN A 414 -4.98 -25.53 -6.89
N LEU A 415 -3.89 -24.95 -6.38
CA LEU A 415 -3.82 -23.54 -6.02
C LEU A 415 -4.00 -22.61 -7.24
N HIS A 416 -3.34 -22.91 -8.37
CA HIS A 416 -3.53 -22.14 -9.60
C HIS A 416 -4.97 -22.23 -10.10
N ALA A 417 -5.59 -23.42 -10.10
CA ALA A 417 -6.95 -23.60 -10.58
C ALA A 417 -7.98 -22.80 -9.78
N ILE A 418 -7.86 -22.76 -8.45
CA ILE A 418 -8.75 -21.95 -7.59
C ILE A 418 -8.50 -20.45 -7.81
N ALA A 419 -7.23 -20.04 -7.97
CA ALA A 419 -6.89 -18.67 -8.30
C ALA A 419 -7.50 -18.24 -9.66
N THR A 420 -7.41 -19.08 -10.68
CA THR A 420 -8.03 -18.84 -12.00
C THR A 420 -9.55 -18.82 -11.91
N LEU A 421 -10.17 -19.74 -11.14
CA LEU A 421 -11.61 -19.71 -10.90
C LEU A 421 -12.07 -18.39 -10.28
N SER A 422 -11.27 -17.80 -9.38
CA SER A 422 -11.61 -16.51 -8.74
C SER A 422 -11.76 -15.36 -9.74
N SER A 423 -11.14 -15.47 -10.92
CA SER A 423 -11.27 -14.49 -12.01
C SER A 423 -12.33 -14.88 -13.04
N VAL A 424 -12.49 -16.17 -13.32
CA VAL A 424 -13.36 -16.67 -14.39
C VAL A 424 -14.80 -16.91 -13.93
N ALA A 425 -15.01 -17.45 -12.74
CA ALA A 425 -16.34 -17.80 -12.24
C ALA A 425 -17.30 -16.59 -12.11
N PRO A 426 -16.85 -15.39 -11.67
CA PRO A 426 -17.74 -14.24 -11.60
C PRO A 426 -18.32 -13.78 -12.94
N LEU A 427 -17.66 -14.13 -14.05
CA LEU A 427 -18.12 -13.84 -15.41
C LEU A 427 -19.05 -14.94 -15.96
N LEU A 428 -19.10 -16.10 -15.31
CA LEU A 428 -19.72 -17.34 -15.78
C LEU A 428 -20.63 -17.95 -14.70
N ILE A 429 -21.53 -17.12 -14.15
CA ILE A 429 -22.38 -17.48 -13.00
C ILE A 429 -23.23 -18.72 -13.30
N GLU A 430 -23.84 -18.81 -14.48
CA GLU A 430 -24.68 -19.95 -14.88
C GLU A 430 -23.87 -21.26 -14.90
N GLU A 431 -22.71 -21.27 -15.55
CA GLU A 431 -21.82 -22.46 -15.60
C GLU A 431 -21.29 -22.85 -14.22
N TYR A 432 -21.01 -21.86 -13.37
CA TYR A 432 -20.62 -22.06 -11.98
C TYR A 432 -21.74 -22.74 -11.18
N MET A 433 -22.98 -22.28 -11.30
CA MET A 433 -24.13 -22.86 -10.60
C MET A 433 -24.49 -24.25 -11.13
N LEU A 434 -24.41 -24.46 -12.45
CA LEU A 434 -24.56 -25.79 -13.07
C LEU A 434 -23.53 -26.80 -12.54
N CYS A 435 -22.32 -26.34 -12.23
CA CYS A 435 -21.27 -27.16 -11.62
C CYS A 435 -21.46 -27.39 -10.11
N GLN A 436 -22.53 -26.86 -9.49
CA GLN A 436 -22.71 -26.83 -8.03
C GLN A 436 -21.55 -26.13 -7.32
N GLY A 437 -21.09 -25.00 -7.86
CA GLY A 437 -19.88 -24.31 -7.41
C GLY A 437 -19.86 -24.03 -5.90
N ASN A 438 -20.94 -23.46 -5.36
CA ASN A 438 -21.08 -23.18 -3.92
C ASN A 438 -20.84 -24.43 -3.07
N ALA A 439 -21.54 -25.54 -3.37
CA ALA A 439 -21.40 -26.78 -2.61
C ALA A 439 -19.96 -27.33 -2.66
N ARG A 440 -19.29 -27.27 -3.83
CA ARG A 440 -17.92 -27.74 -3.99
C ARG A 440 -16.92 -26.89 -3.20
N ILE A 441 -17.08 -25.57 -3.23
CA ILE A 441 -16.22 -24.64 -2.49
C ILE A 441 -16.37 -24.84 -0.99
N LEU A 442 -17.60 -24.93 -0.48
CA LEU A 442 -17.85 -25.11 0.95
C LEU A 442 -17.31 -26.46 1.45
N ALA A 443 -17.48 -27.53 0.67
CA ALA A 443 -16.88 -28.84 0.98
C ALA A 443 -15.34 -28.81 0.92
N PHE A 444 -14.77 -28.03 0.00
CA PHE A 444 -13.32 -27.85 -0.08
C PHE A 444 -12.78 -27.02 1.09
N LEU A 445 -13.56 -26.04 1.55
CA LEU A 445 -13.25 -25.24 2.74
C LEU A 445 -13.30 -26.07 4.02
N GLU A 446 -14.28 -26.96 4.16
CA GLU A 446 -14.36 -27.95 5.25
C GLU A 446 -13.12 -28.87 5.27
N TRP A 447 -12.66 -29.32 4.09
CA TRP A 447 -11.38 -30.05 4.01
C TRP A 447 -10.18 -29.19 4.45
N CYS A 448 -10.15 -27.90 4.13
CA CYS A 448 -9.10 -26.98 4.58
C CYS A 448 -9.07 -26.83 6.11
N GLU A 449 -10.23 -26.90 6.77
CA GLU A 449 -10.36 -26.81 8.22
C GLU A 449 -9.97 -28.10 8.96
N SER A 450 -10.18 -29.26 8.33
CA SER A 450 -9.90 -30.56 8.95
C SER A 450 -8.46 -30.73 9.46
N GLU A 451 -8.31 -31.41 10.59
CA GLU A 451 -7.03 -31.68 11.26
C GLU A 451 -6.15 -32.73 10.57
N ASP A 452 -6.55 -33.22 9.38
CA ASP A 452 -5.76 -34.17 8.60
C ASP A 452 -4.33 -33.65 8.38
N SER A 453 -3.33 -34.48 8.66
CA SER A 453 -1.92 -34.13 8.45
C SER A 453 -1.69 -33.76 6.98
N PHE A 454 -1.29 -32.51 6.77
CA PHE A 454 -1.02 -31.96 5.46
C PHE A 454 0.46 -31.63 5.34
N PHE A 455 1.16 -32.44 4.57
CA PHE A 455 2.53 -32.14 4.19
C PHE A 455 2.44 -31.36 2.88
N SER A 456 2.77 -30.07 2.93
CA SER A 456 2.98 -29.29 1.72
C SER A 456 4.31 -29.72 1.12
N HIS A 457 4.31 -30.04 -0.17
CA HIS A 457 5.50 -30.54 -0.87
C HIS A 457 5.97 -29.60 -1.99
N GLY A 458 5.17 -28.57 -2.34
CA GLY A 458 5.46 -27.62 -3.43
C GLY A 458 6.12 -26.31 -2.99
N ASN A 459 6.83 -25.66 -3.92
CA ASN A 459 7.40 -24.32 -3.76
C ASN A 459 6.58 -23.29 -4.55
N SER A 460 5.26 -23.47 -4.59
CA SER A 460 4.37 -22.63 -5.39
C SER A 460 4.34 -21.17 -4.91
N PHE A 461 4.30 -20.24 -5.86
CA PHE A 461 4.02 -18.83 -5.58
C PHE A 461 2.70 -18.66 -4.80
N HIS A 462 1.66 -19.37 -5.22
CA HIS A 462 0.35 -19.38 -4.53
C HIS A 462 0.39 -20.10 -3.16
N GLY A 463 1.45 -20.87 -2.86
CA GLY A 463 1.66 -21.51 -1.56
C GLY A 463 2.31 -20.60 -0.51
N THR A 464 2.69 -19.37 -0.87
CA THR A 464 3.40 -18.44 0.02
C THR A 464 2.58 -18.12 1.28
N GLY A 465 3.20 -18.27 2.45
CA GLY A 465 2.59 -18.03 3.77
C GLY A 465 1.88 -19.24 4.40
N GLY A 466 1.59 -20.29 3.62
CA GLY A 466 0.85 -21.48 4.08
C GLY A 466 1.61 -22.80 3.96
N ARG A 467 2.95 -22.77 4.04
CA ARG A 467 3.76 -23.98 3.87
C ARG A 467 3.59 -24.94 5.04
N GLY A 468 3.22 -26.17 4.74
CA GLY A 468 3.00 -27.23 5.75
C GLY A 468 1.61 -27.22 6.38
N ASN A 469 0.70 -26.39 5.86
CA ASN A 469 -0.69 -26.31 6.30
C ASN A 469 -1.62 -26.06 5.10
N LYS A 470 -2.92 -25.94 5.32
CA LYS A 470 -3.93 -25.72 4.27
C LYS A 470 -4.34 -24.25 4.11
N PHE A 471 -3.64 -23.29 4.74
CA PHE A 471 -4.02 -21.87 4.70
C PHE A 471 -3.92 -21.28 3.30
N ALA A 472 -2.97 -21.72 2.47
CA ALA A 472 -2.92 -21.29 1.06
C ALA A 472 -4.20 -21.67 0.31
N HIS A 473 -4.68 -22.91 0.48
CA HIS A 473 -5.93 -23.39 -0.11
C HIS A 473 -7.13 -22.62 0.44
N MET A 474 -7.19 -22.43 1.75
CA MET A 474 -8.24 -21.68 2.43
C MET A 474 -8.33 -20.24 1.89
N ARG A 475 -7.19 -19.54 1.80
CA ARG A 475 -7.09 -18.18 1.24
C ARG A 475 -7.69 -18.09 -0.16
N TYR A 476 -7.27 -18.95 -1.10
CA TYR A 476 -7.78 -18.88 -2.47
C TYR A 476 -9.25 -19.30 -2.57
N THR A 477 -9.69 -20.22 -1.72
CA THR A 477 -11.10 -20.64 -1.63
C THR A 477 -11.98 -19.48 -1.16
N LEU A 478 -11.55 -18.76 -0.11
CA LEU A 478 -12.24 -17.56 0.38
C LEU A 478 -12.18 -16.43 -0.64
N ARG A 479 -11.08 -16.26 -1.38
CA ARG A 479 -11.00 -15.26 -2.45
C ARG A 479 -12.01 -15.51 -3.57
N LEU A 480 -12.18 -16.77 -3.98
CA LEU A 480 -13.23 -17.16 -4.93
C LEU A 480 -14.62 -16.88 -4.35
N LEU A 481 -14.88 -17.29 -3.10
CA LEU A 481 -16.16 -17.06 -2.44
C LEU A 481 -16.49 -15.56 -2.34
N ARG A 482 -15.50 -14.74 -1.97
CA ARG A 482 -15.63 -13.28 -1.93
C ARG A 482 -15.95 -12.70 -3.31
N ALA A 483 -15.26 -13.15 -4.35
CA ALA A 483 -15.51 -12.70 -5.71
C ALA A 483 -16.95 -13.03 -6.17
N MET A 484 -17.49 -14.19 -5.77
CA MET A 484 -18.87 -14.56 -6.07
C MET A 484 -19.90 -13.75 -5.27
N VAL A 485 -19.68 -13.55 -3.96
CA VAL A 485 -20.60 -12.79 -3.10
C VAL A 485 -20.69 -11.32 -3.51
N TYR A 486 -19.57 -10.73 -3.94
CA TYR A 486 -19.50 -9.31 -4.33
C TYR A 486 -20.23 -9.00 -5.65
N LEU A 487 -20.67 -10.02 -6.39
CA LEU A 487 -21.56 -9.83 -7.54
C LEU A 487 -22.97 -9.37 -7.13
N GLN A 488 -23.32 -9.52 -5.85
CA GLN A 488 -24.67 -9.26 -5.32
C GLN A 488 -25.76 -10.06 -6.06
N ASP A 489 -25.42 -11.20 -6.63
CA ASP A 489 -26.38 -12.10 -7.25
C ASP A 489 -27.17 -12.88 -6.19
N GLU A 490 -28.48 -12.66 -6.14
CA GLU A 490 -29.36 -13.26 -5.14
C GLU A 490 -29.45 -14.78 -5.27
N THR A 491 -29.30 -15.36 -6.46
CA THR A 491 -29.36 -16.83 -6.62
C THR A 491 -28.15 -17.49 -5.96
N VAL A 492 -26.96 -16.93 -6.17
CA VAL A 492 -25.71 -17.38 -5.56
C VAL A 492 -25.75 -17.17 -4.05
N ASN A 493 -26.14 -15.97 -3.60
CA ASN A 493 -26.11 -15.61 -2.18
C ASN A 493 -27.15 -16.36 -1.34
N ASN A 494 -28.38 -16.57 -1.86
CA ASN A 494 -29.37 -17.39 -1.17
C ASN A 494 -28.92 -18.85 -1.06
N ASP A 495 -28.38 -19.42 -2.15
CA ASP A 495 -27.87 -20.79 -2.17
C ASP A 495 -26.70 -21.01 -1.18
N LEU A 496 -25.82 -20.00 -1.02
CA LEU A 496 -24.76 -19.99 0.00
C LEU A 496 -25.32 -19.95 1.42
N CYS A 497 -26.27 -19.05 1.68
CA CYS A 497 -26.87 -18.92 3.01
C CYS A 497 -27.63 -20.17 3.44
N GLU A 498 -28.41 -20.78 2.53
CA GLU A 498 -29.12 -22.04 2.78
C GLU A 498 -28.18 -23.19 3.15
N LYS A 499 -26.93 -23.17 2.65
CA LYS A 499 -25.88 -24.15 2.99
C LYS A 499 -25.14 -23.87 4.28
N GLY A 500 -25.53 -22.85 5.05
CA GLY A 500 -24.91 -22.53 6.34
C GLY A 500 -23.55 -21.84 6.24
N THR A 501 -23.28 -21.14 5.13
CA THR A 501 -22.00 -20.46 4.89
C THR A 501 -21.64 -19.49 6.03
N ILE A 502 -22.61 -18.74 6.56
CA ILE A 502 -22.36 -17.76 7.64
C ILE A 502 -21.79 -18.45 8.88
N GLN A 503 -22.43 -19.52 9.35
CA GLN A 503 -21.98 -20.26 10.54
C GLN A 503 -20.63 -20.95 10.30
N GLN A 504 -20.42 -21.52 9.10
CA GLN A 504 -19.14 -22.14 8.75
C GLN A 504 -17.99 -21.12 8.80
N LEU A 505 -18.19 -19.93 8.22
CA LEU A 505 -17.17 -18.88 8.21
C LEU A 505 -16.87 -18.32 9.60
N ILE A 506 -17.88 -18.16 10.46
CA ILE A 506 -17.69 -17.79 11.88
C ILE A 506 -16.87 -18.87 12.60
N GLY A 507 -17.17 -20.15 12.36
CA GLY A 507 -16.41 -21.28 12.93
C GLY A 507 -14.94 -21.27 12.53
N ILE A 508 -14.67 -21.10 11.23
CA ILE A 508 -13.30 -21.00 10.69
C ILE A 508 -12.57 -19.81 11.31
N PHE A 509 -13.22 -18.65 11.42
CA PHE A 509 -12.61 -17.47 12.05
C PHE A 509 -12.16 -17.78 13.48
N LYS A 510 -13.04 -18.37 14.29
CA LYS A 510 -12.72 -18.77 15.68
C LYS A 510 -11.55 -19.73 15.75
N ASN A 511 -11.48 -20.69 14.83
CA ASN A 511 -10.37 -21.64 14.76
C ASN A 511 -9.05 -20.95 14.38
N THR A 512 -9.06 -19.97 13.48
CA THR A 512 -7.84 -19.21 13.13
C THR A 512 -7.31 -18.34 14.27
N ILE A 513 -8.17 -17.80 15.14
CA ILE A 513 -7.74 -17.07 16.35
C ILE A 513 -6.88 -17.97 17.24
N SER A 514 -7.29 -19.24 17.40
CA SER A 514 -6.62 -20.18 18.33
C SER A 514 -5.26 -20.70 17.84
N LYS A 515 -4.99 -20.63 16.53
CA LYS A 515 -3.84 -21.27 15.87
C LYS A 515 -2.70 -20.30 15.52
N SER A 516 -2.70 -19.07 16.03
CA SER A 516 -1.74 -18.04 15.62
C SER A 516 -0.30 -18.36 16.03
N ASN A 517 0.51 -18.79 15.07
CA ASN A 517 1.98 -18.83 15.15
C ASN A 517 2.56 -17.55 14.50
N ASP A 518 3.58 -16.94 15.09
CA ASP A 518 4.21 -15.68 14.60
C ASP A 518 4.66 -15.73 13.12
N LYS A 519 4.96 -16.93 12.58
CA LYS A 519 5.42 -17.10 11.19
C LYS A 519 4.29 -17.05 10.15
N GLU A 520 3.05 -17.27 10.56
CA GLU A 520 1.87 -17.39 9.68
C GLU A 520 0.88 -16.24 9.90
N GLU A 521 1.25 -15.24 10.70
CA GLU A 521 0.37 -14.15 11.11
C GLU A 521 -0.23 -13.39 9.92
N ALA A 522 0.57 -13.09 8.89
CA ALA A 522 0.10 -12.33 7.72
C ALA A 522 -0.99 -13.06 6.90
N ILE A 523 -0.84 -14.37 6.65
CA ILE A 523 -1.85 -15.13 5.89
C ILE A 523 -3.13 -15.34 6.71
N VAL A 524 -3.00 -15.50 8.03
CA VAL A 524 -4.15 -15.63 8.94
C VAL A 524 -4.96 -14.33 8.97
N LEU A 525 -4.30 -13.17 9.04
CA LEU A 525 -4.97 -11.87 8.98
C LEU A 525 -5.69 -11.65 7.64
N GLU A 526 -5.10 -12.11 6.53
CA GLU A 526 -5.73 -12.08 5.21
C GLU A 526 -6.99 -12.96 5.17
N ILE A 527 -6.91 -14.21 5.65
CA ILE A 527 -8.04 -15.14 5.77
C ILE A 527 -9.16 -14.53 6.62
N GLN A 528 -8.82 -13.97 7.77
CA GLN A 528 -9.78 -13.32 8.67
C GLN A 528 -10.47 -12.11 8.00
N SER A 529 -9.70 -11.30 7.27
CA SER A 529 -10.25 -10.15 6.54
C SER A 529 -11.20 -10.61 5.43
N ASP A 530 -10.80 -11.61 4.62
CA ASP A 530 -11.65 -12.15 3.56
C ASP A 530 -12.95 -12.75 4.13
N ILE A 531 -12.89 -13.47 5.27
CA ILE A 531 -14.09 -13.99 5.96
C ILE A 531 -15.05 -12.86 6.32
N LEU A 532 -14.56 -11.79 6.95
CA LEU A 532 -15.38 -10.66 7.37
C LEU A 532 -16.03 -9.96 6.17
N LEU A 533 -15.27 -9.74 5.09
CA LEU A 533 -15.81 -9.15 3.85
C LEU A 533 -16.88 -10.02 3.19
N ILE A 534 -16.73 -11.35 3.21
CA ILE A 534 -17.76 -12.27 2.72
C ILE A 534 -19.02 -12.17 3.58
N LEU A 535 -18.87 -12.17 4.91
CA LEU A 535 -19.99 -12.04 5.84
C LEU A 535 -20.71 -10.71 5.66
N SER A 536 -19.98 -9.61 5.48
CA SER A 536 -20.54 -8.30 5.14
C SER A 536 -21.42 -8.38 3.90
N GLY A 537 -20.88 -8.88 2.78
CA GLY A 537 -21.62 -8.94 1.51
C GLY A 537 -22.83 -9.88 1.55
N LEU A 538 -22.80 -10.95 2.35
CA LEU A 538 -23.96 -11.82 2.53
C LEU A 538 -25.06 -11.15 3.37
N CYS A 539 -24.68 -10.43 4.44
CA CYS A 539 -25.61 -9.84 5.40
C CYS A 539 -26.13 -8.45 5.00
N GLU A 540 -25.47 -7.77 4.07
CA GLU A 540 -25.84 -6.45 3.61
C GLU A 540 -27.32 -6.41 3.19
N HIS A 541 -28.07 -5.43 3.73
CA HIS A 541 -29.51 -5.23 3.50
C HIS A 541 -30.45 -6.42 3.82
N ASN A 542 -29.98 -7.51 4.44
CA ASN A 542 -30.80 -8.71 4.69
C ASN A 542 -30.89 -9.07 6.18
N ILE A 543 -32.01 -8.69 6.82
CA ILE A 543 -32.23 -8.88 8.27
C ILE A 543 -32.14 -10.36 8.70
N PRO A 544 -32.79 -11.34 8.04
CA PRO A 544 -32.66 -12.76 8.40
C PRO A 544 -31.20 -13.25 8.42
N ARG A 545 -30.36 -12.83 7.47
CA ARG A 545 -28.94 -13.20 7.43
C ARG A 545 -28.15 -12.55 8.59
N LYS A 546 -28.51 -11.32 8.99
CA LYS A 546 -27.96 -10.66 10.21
C LYS A 546 -28.35 -11.38 11.50
N GLU A 547 -29.57 -11.92 11.58
CA GLU A 547 -30.00 -12.74 12.71
C GLU A 547 -29.21 -14.06 12.79
N ILE A 548 -28.92 -14.67 11.63
CA ILE A 548 -28.06 -15.86 11.53
C ILE A 548 -26.63 -15.56 11.98
N PHE A 549 -26.08 -14.40 11.63
CA PHE A 549 -24.77 -13.96 12.11
C PHE A 549 -24.71 -13.93 13.65
N GLY A 550 -25.77 -13.41 14.27
CA GLY A 550 -26.09 -13.59 15.68
C GLY A 550 -24.98 -13.20 16.67
N THR A 551 -25.09 -13.68 17.90
CA THR A 551 -24.16 -13.36 19.00
C THR A 551 -22.75 -13.90 18.74
N GLU A 552 -22.65 -15.07 18.10
CA GLU A 552 -21.37 -15.73 17.79
C GLU A 552 -20.53 -14.89 16.82
N GLY A 553 -21.16 -14.27 15.82
CA GLY A 553 -20.51 -13.33 14.90
C GLY A 553 -20.13 -12.03 15.59
N VAL A 554 -21.00 -11.50 16.47
CA VAL A 554 -20.68 -10.31 17.28
C VAL A 554 -19.46 -10.55 18.17
N ASP A 555 -19.32 -11.73 18.78
CA ASP A 555 -18.14 -12.08 19.59
C ASP A 555 -16.84 -12.08 18.77
N VAL A 556 -16.89 -12.51 17.50
CA VAL A 556 -15.76 -12.43 16.56
C VAL A 556 -15.34 -10.98 16.32
N ILE A 557 -16.29 -10.10 16.04
CA ILE A 557 -16.04 -8.66 15.83
C ILE A 557 -15.41 -8.04 17.08
N LEU A 558 -15.98 -8.32 18.26
CA LEU A 558 -15.47 -7.81 19.54
C LEU A 558 -14.05 -8.30 19.84
N HIS A 559 -13.71 -9.53 19.45
CA HIS A 559 -12.35 -10.04 19.60
C HIS A 559 -11.35 -9.20 18.78
N VAL A 560 -11.67 -8.92 17.52
CA VAL A 560 -10.79 -8.12 16.64
C VAL A 560 -10.66 -6.69 17.12
N LEU A 561 -11.76 -6.06 17.56
CA LEU A 561 -11.73 -4.69 18.10
C LEU A 561 -10.84 -4.54 19.34
N LYS A 562 -10.61 -5.62 20.10
CA LYS A 562 -9.71 -5.64 21.27
C LYS A 562 -8.22 -5.74 20.90
N THR A 563 -7.88 -5.82 19.62
CA THR A 563 -6.48 -5.88 19.16
C THR A 563 -5.70 -4.64 19.58
N ASP A 564 -4.46 -4.81 20.05
CA ASP A 564 -3.59 -3.69 20.45
C ASP A 564 -3.37 -2.71 19.28
N PRO A 565 -3.73 -1.43 19.43
CA PRO A 565 -3.53 -0.41 18.40
C PRO A 565 -2.11 -0.26 17.88
N LYS A 566 -1.08 -0.67 18.66
CA LYS A 566 0.31 -0.66 18.20
C LYS A 566 0.55 -1.59 17.01
N LYS A 567 -0.23 -2.67 16.89
CA LYS A 567 -0.11 -3.64 15.80
C LYS A 567 -0.52 -3.07 14.44
N PHE A 568 -1.28 -1.97 14.39
CA PHE A 568 -1.65 -1.32 13.13
C PHE A 568 -0.43 -0.80 12.35
N GLN A 569 0.70 -0.55 13.01
CA GLN A 569 1.93 -0.09 12.37
C GLN A 569 2.86 -1.24 11.91
N SER A 570 2.49 -2.50 12.15
CA SER A 570 3.35 -3.67 11.85
C SER A 570 3.50 -3.98 10.35
N GLY A 571 2.60 -3.48 9.50
CA GLY A 571 2.56 -3.83 8.07
C GLY A 571 2.05 -5.24 7.76
N LEU A 572 1.64 -6.03 8.77
CA LEU A 572 1.22 -7.44 8.59
C LEU A 572 -0.22 -7.64 8.10
N GLY A 573 -1.02 -6.58 7.99
CA GLY A 573 -2.41 -6.66 7.52
C GLY A 573 -3.48 -6.27 8.54
N TYR A 574 -3.12 -5.94 9.78
CA TYR A 574 -4.07 -5.54 10.83
C TYR A 574 -4.98 -4.36 10.47
N ILE A 575 -4.51 -3.42 9.65
CA ILE A 575 -5.33 -2.30 9.14
C ILE A 575 -6.46 -2.81 8.24
N VAL A 576 -6.16 -3.78 7.36
CA VAL A 576 -7.15 -4.38 6.45
C VAL A 576 -8.19 -5.16 7.25
N LEU A 577 -7.74 -5.93 8.25
CA LEU A 577 -8.64 -6.63 9.17
C LEU A 577 -9.56 -5.67 9.92
N LEU A 578 -9.03 -4.54 10.41
CA LEU A 578 -9.83 -3.53 11.09
C LEU A 578 -10.87 -2.90 10.15
N PHE A 579 -10.50 -2.56 8.91
CA PHE A 579 -11.48 -2.05 7.93
C PHE A 579 -12.58 -3.08 7.66
N SER A 580 -12.20 -4.34 7.45
CA SER A 580 -13.14 -5.44 7.25
C SER A 580 -14.07 -5.62 8.46
N THR A 581 -13.55 -5.40 9.68
CA THR A 581 -14.34 -5.44 10.92
C THR A 581 -15.34 -4.30 11.02
N LEU A 582 -14.91 -3.06 10.70
CA LEU A 582 -15.80 -1.90 10.71
C LEU A 582 -16.90 -2.02 9.64
N ASP A 583 -16.55 -2.53 8.47
CA ASP A 583 -17.49 -2.89 7.41
C ASP A 583 -18.47 -3.98 7.85
N SER A 584 -18.01 -5.05 8.51
CA SER A 584 -18.90 -6.07 9.07
C SER A 584 -19.81 -5.56 10.19
N ILE A 585 -19.38 -4.58 10.99
CA ILE A 585 -20.29 -3.92 11.95
C ILE A 585 -21.43 -3.25 11.19
N TRP A 586 -21.09 -2.52 10.12
CA TRP A 586 -22.06 -1.85 9.27
C TRP A 586 -23.04 -2.83 8.61
N CYS A 587 -22.51 -3.84 7.93
CA CYS A 587 -23.33 -4.75 7.13
C CYS A 587 -24.02 -5.83 7.98
N CYS A 588 -23.38 -6.38 9.02
CA CYS A 588 -23.89 -7.53 9.77
C CYS A 588 -24.63 -7.17 11.07
N ILE A 589 -24.29 -6.05 11.73
CA ILE A 589 -24.84 -5.73 13.07
C ILE A 589 -25.89 -4.62 12.98
N LEU A 590 -25.57 -3.51 12.32
CA LEU A 590 -26.48 -2.35 12.26
C LEU A 590 -27.82 -2.70 11.60
N GLY A 591 -28.91 -2.17 12.16
CA GLY A 591 -30.29 -2.46 11.75
C GLY A 591 -30.84 -3.79 12.29
N CYS A 592 -30.04 -4.61 12.97
CA CYS A 592 -30.49 -5.83 13.64
C CYS A 592 -30.46 -5.62 15.16
N TYR A 593 -31.58 -5.14 15.73
CA TYR A 593 -31.67 -4.76 17.15
C TYR A 593 -31.15 -5.81 18.14
N PRO A 594 -31.41 -7.13 17.99
CA PRO A 594 -30.82 -8.13 18.89
C PRO A 594 -29.29 -8.16 18.88
N SER A 595 -28.68 -8.03 17.69
CA SER A 595 -27.23 -8.01 17.52
C SER A 595 -26.63 -6.70 18.01
N GLU A 596 -27.29 -5.57 17.76
CA GLU A 596 -26.89 -4.26 18.29
C GLU A 596 -26.92 -4.25 19.82
N ASP A 597 -28.01 -4.72 20.42
CA ASP A 597 -28.18 -4.77 21.87
C ASP A 597 -27.09 -5.63 22.51
N TYR A 598 -26.80 -6.81 21.95
CA TYR A 598 -25.72 -7.66 22.42
C TYR A 598 -24.34 -7.00 22.25
N PHE A 599 -24.09 -6.31 21.12
CA PHE A 599 -22.85 -5.55 20.91
C PHE A 599 -22.68 -4.43 21.95
N LEU A 600 -23.75 -3.71 22.28
CA LEU A 600 -23.76 -2.67 23.33
C LEU A 600 -23.52 -3.25 24.72
N GLU A 601 -24.19 -4.35 25.08
CA GLU A 601 -24.04 -5.06 26.35
C GLU A 601 -22.61 -5.58 26.55
N LYS A 602 -21.92 -5.93 25.47
CA LYS A 602 -20.53 -6.40 25.48
C LYS A 602 -19.49 -5.29 25.32
N GLU A 603 -19.87 -4.04 25.58
CA GLU A 603 -19.00 -2.86 25.54
C GLU A 603 -18.42 -2.57 24.14
N GLY A 604 -19.06 -3.04 23.07
CA GLY A 604 -18.57 -2.86 21.70
C GLY A 604 -18.42 -1.39 21.29
N ILE A 605 -19.37 -0.54 21.71
CA ILE A 605 -19.31 0.91 21.46
C ILE A 605 -18.15 1.58 22.22
N PHE A 606 -17.69 1.00 23.35
CA PHE A 606 -16.54 1.53 24.10
C PHE A 606 -15.26 1.27 23.31
N LEU A 607 -15.13 0.10 22.70
CA LEU A 607 -14.01 -0.24 21.83
C LEU A 607 -13.95 0.67 20.59
N LEU A 608 -15.11 0.98 19.99
CA LEU A 608 -15.18 1.93 18.87
C LEU A 608 -14.73 3.34 19.30
N LEU A 609 -15.15 3.81 20.47
CA LEU A 609 -14.72 5.10 21.02
C LEU A 609 -13.23 5.12 21.38
N ASP A 610 -12.68 4.01 21.88
CA ASP A 610 -11.25 3.87 22.14
C ASP A 610 -10.43 3.95 20.86
N LEU A 611 -10.89 3.31 19.78
CA LEU A 611 -10.29 3.42 18.45
C LEU A 611 -10.40 4.84 17.89
N LEU A 612 -11.56 5.49 18.05
CA LEU A 612 -11.77 6.88 17.65
C LEU A 612 -10.83 7.83 18.41
N ALA A 613 -10.56 7.56 19.69
CA ALA A 613 -9.65 8.32 20.53
C ALA A 613 -8.17 8.24 20.08
N LEU A 614 -7.80 7.25 19.25
CA LEU A 614 -6.48 7.21 18.59
C LEU A 614 -6.30 8.34 17.56
N ASN A 615 -7.40 8.93 17.09
CA ASN A 615 -7.41 10.11 16.21
C ASN A 615 -6.64 9.91 14.90
N GLN A 616 -6.83 8.74 14.29
CA GLN A 616 -6.31 8.42 12.96
C GLN A 616 -7.38 8.73 11.91
N LYS A 617 -7.14 9.74 11.07
CA LYS A 617 -8.13 10.27 10.10
C LYS A 617 -8.84 9.20 9.28
N LYS A 618 -8.08 8.18 8.84
CA LYS A 618 -8.58 7.07 7.99
C LYS A 618 -9.74 6.30 8.63
N PHE A 619 -9.77 6.20 9.96
CA PHE A 619 -10.81 5.46 10.69
C PHE A 619 -11.89 6.37 11.25
N CYS A 620 -11.55 7.63 11.58
CA CYS A 620 -12.50 8.57 12.20
C CYS A 620 -13.79 8.71 11.40
N ASN A 621 -13.69 8.86 10.07
CA ASN A 621 -14.86 9.06 9.22
C ASN A 621 -15.81 7.86 9.24
N LEU A 622 -15.25 6.64 9.15
CA LEU A 622 -16.02 5.40 9.13
C LEU A 622 -16.63 5.10 10.50
N ILE A 623 -15.84 5.20 11.58
CA ILE A 623 -16.32 4.97 12.95
C ILE A 623 -17.43 5.95 13.30
N LEU A 624 -17.29 7.24 12.94
CA LEU A 624 -18.33 8.23 13.18
C LEU A 624 -19.59 7.93 12.36
N GLY A 625 -19.47 7.41 11.14
CA GLY A 625 -20.61 6.94 10.37
C GLY A 625 -21.36 5.82 11.11
N ILE A 626 -20.63 4.80 11.57
CA ILE A 626 -21.18 3.67 12.33
C ILE A 626 -21.89 4.17 13.60
N MET A 627 -21.30 5.16 14.29
CA MET A 627 -21.90 5.75 15.48
C MET A 627 -23.20 6.49 15.20
N VAL A 628 -23.32 7.18 14.05
CA VAL A 628 -24.57 7.88 13.67
C VAL A 628 -25.72 6.89 13.57
N GLU A 629 -25.49 5.74 12.93
CA GLU A 629 -26.53 4.71 12.77
C GLU A 629 -26.83 3.99 14.10
N PHE A 630 -25.82 3.64 14.90
CA PHE A 630 -26.06 3.07 16.23
C PHE A 630 -26.91 3.98 17.11
N CYS A 631 -26.80 5.30 16.96
CA CYS A 631 -27.60 6.26 17.71
C CYS A 631 -29.10 6.21 17.38
N ASP A 632 -29.53 5.47 16.35
CA ASP A 632 -30.95 5.18 16.12
C ASP A 632 -31.48 4.11 17.10
N ASN A 633 -30.60 3.30 17.71
CA ASN A 633 -30.95 2.45 18.83
C ASN A 633 -31.00 3.29 20.14
N PRO A 634 -32.15 3.34 20.83
CA PRO A 634 -32.32 4.19 22.01
C PRO A 634 -31.40 3.80 23.19
N LYS A 635 -30.88 2.57 23.24
CA LYS A 635 -29.95 2.13 24.29
C LYS A 635 -28.56 2.74 24.11
N THR A 636 -28.14 3.04 22.87
CA THR A 636 -26.79 3.52 22.53
C THR A 636 -26.39 4.75 23.34
N THR A 637 -27.30 5.72 23.49
CA THR A 637 -27.02 6.99 24.20
C THR A 637 -26.54 6.76 25.64
N VAL A 638 -27.12 5.79 26.35
CA VAL A 638 -26.72 5.45 27.73
C VAL A 638 -25.31 4.90 27.78
N HIS A 639 -24.96 4.01 26.83
CA HIS A 639 -23.61 3.45 26.74
C HIS A 639 -22.58 4.52 26.36
N VAL A 640 -22.85 5.32 25.32
CA VAL A 640 -21.93 6.39 24.88
C VAL A 640 -21.65 7.40 25.99
N ASN A 641 -22.67 7.82 26.74
CA ASN A 641 -22.51 8.74 27.87
C ASN A 641 -21.78 8.11 29.07
N SER A 642 -21.75 6.78 29.16
CA SER A 642 -21.04 6.04 30.21
C SER A 642 -19.56 5.83 29.91
N TRP A 643 -19.13 5.92 28.64
CA TRP A 643 -17.74 5.72 28.25
C TRP A 643 -16.79 6.75 28.89
N ARG A 644 -15.60 6.28 29.31
CA ARG A 644 -14.53 7.11 29.88
C ARG A 644 -13.19 6.72 29.26
N GLY A 645 -12.61 7.63 28.50
CA GLY A 645 -11.29 7.48 27.89
C GLY A 645 -10.14 7.83 28.84
N LYS A 646 -8.93 7.96 28.27
CA LYS A 646 -7.73 8.35 29.03
C LYS A 646 -7.95 9.70 29.74
N LYS A 647 -7.57 9.77 31.03
CA LYS A 647 -7.77 10.94 31.91
C LYS A 647 -9.26 11.32 32.11
N ASP A 648 -10.14 10.32 32.23
CA ASP A 648 -11.59 10.48 32.42
C ASP A 648 -12.27 11.33 31.33
N GLN A 649 -11.75 11.28 30.09
CA GLN A 649 -12.35 11.97 28.97
C GLN A 649 -13.72 11.37 28.62
N THR A 650 -14.75 12.21 28.51
CA THR A 650 -16.09 11.78 28.07
C THR A 650 -16.21 11.72 26.55
N ALA A 651 -17.16 10.95 26.03
CA ALA A 651 -17.39 10.81 24.59
C ALA A 651 -17.70 12.18 23.94
N ALA A 652 -18.53 13.00 24.59
CA ALA A 652 -18.81 14.37 24.16
C ALA A 652 -17.54 15.23 24.05
N SER A 653 -16.67 15.21 25.07
CA SER A 653 -15.39 15.93 25.04
C SER A 653 -14.45 15.41 23.95
N LEU A 654 -14.47 14.10 23.65
CA LEU A 654 -13.72 13.53 22.53
C LEU A 654 -14.22 14.07 21.18
N LEU A 655 -15.53 14.00 20.92
CA LEU A 655 -16.14 14.48 19.67
C LEU A 655 -15.87 15.97 19.43
N ILE A 656 -15.99 16.80 20.48
CA ILE A 656 -15.72 18.24 20.41
C ILE A 656 -14.22 18.52 20.14
N LYS A 657 -13.31 17.72 20.68
CA LYS A 657 -11.87 17.85 20.36
C LYS A 657 -11.55 17.45 18.93
N LEU A 658 -12.20 16.40 18.41
CA LEU A 658 -12.04 16.00 17.01
C LEU A 658 -12.54 17.10 16.08
N TRP A 659 -13.67 17.73 16.40
CA TRP A 659 -14.17 18.90 15.68
C TRP A 659 -13.15 20.02 15.61
N ARG A 660 -12.57 20.43 16.75
CA ARG A 660 -11.57 21.51 16.79
C ARG A 660 -10.33 21.18 15.95
N LYS A 661 -9.91 19.91 15.94
CA LYS A 661 -8.80 19.46 15.10
C LYS A 661 -9.16 19.56 13.61
N GLU A 662 -10.35 19.09 13.23
CA GLU A 662 -10.84 19.16 11.85
C GLU A 662 -10.93 20.62 11.36
N GLU A 663 -11.50 21.53 12.16
CA GLU A 663 -11.56 22.95 11.83
C GLU A 663 -10.18 23.57 11.60
N LYS A 664 -9.20 23.20 12.43
CA LYS A 664 -7.82 23.66 12.28
C LYS A 664 -7.18 23.15 10.99
N GLU A 665 -7.46 21.92 10.59
CA GLU A 665 -6.94 21.32 9.36
C GLU A 665 -7.61 21.89 8.12
N LEU A 666 -8.91 22.23 8.20
CA LEU A 666 -9.67 22.92 7.15
C LEU A 666 -9.39 24.43 7.08
N GLY A 667 -8.55 24.96 7.96
CA GLY A 667 -8.17 26.38 7.96
C GLY A 667 -9.25 27.35 8.44
N VAL A 668 -10.24 26.87 9.22
CA VAL A 668 -11.33 27.70 9.73
C VAL A 668 -10.80 28.71 10.76
N LYS A 669 -11.14 30.00 10.57
CA LYS A 669 -10.65 31.10 11.43
C LYS A 669 -11.40 31.14 12.77
N ARG A 670 -10.63 31.15 13.87
CA ARG A 670 -11.09 31.20 15.27
C ARG A 670 -10.22 32.16 16.08
N ASP A 671 -10.76 32.74 17.14
CA ASP A 671 -9.95 33.53 18.07
C ASP A 671 -9.15 32.63 19.03
N LYS A 672 -8.37 33.24 19.94
CA LYS A 672 -7.57 32.54 20.95
C LYS A 672 -8.37 31.67 21.94
N HIS A 673 -9.68 31.86 22.03
CA HIS A 673 -10.59 31.14 22.91
C HIS A 673 -11.54 30.20 22.14
N GLY A 674 -11.37 30.03 20.82
CA GLY A 674 -12.23 29.21 19.98
C GLY A 674 -13.54 29.89 19.54
N LYS A 675 -13.69 31.20 19.76
CA LYS A 675 -14.86 32.00 19.39
C LYS A 675 -14.89 32.29 17.89
N ILE A 676 -16.11 32.45 17.36
CA ILE A 676 -16.35 32.93 15.99
C ILE A 676 -15.79 34.36 15.82
N ILE A 677 -14.96 34.57 14.79
CA ILE A 677 -14.45 35.88 14.38
C ILE A 677 -15.38 36.52 13.34
N ASP A 678 -15.67 35.78 12.27
CA ASP A 678 -16.55 36.24 11.19
C ASP A 678 -17.95 35.66 11.37
N THR A 679 -18.91 36.51 11.74
CA THR A 679 -20.32 36.13 11.95
C THR A 679 -21.06 35.84 10.64
N LYS A 680 -20.56 36.29 9.49
CA LYS A 680 -21.11 35.98 8.17
C LYS A 680 -20.58 34.66 7.61
N LYS A 681 -19.34 34.31 7.97
CA LYS A 681 -18.61 33.14 7.49
C LYS A 681 -18.08 32.27 8.65
N PRO A 682 -18.96 31.71 9.50
CA PRO A 682 -18.55 31.06 10.74
C PRO A 682 -17.85 29.70 10.53
N LEU A 683 -18.12 28.96 9.45
CA LEU A 683 -17.54 27.62 9.20
C LEU A 683 -16.64 27.55 7.96
N PHE A 684 -16.40 28.70 7.36
CA PHE A 684 -15.75 28.85 6.06
C PHE A 684 -14.30 28.38 6.11
N THR A 685 -13.92 27.54 5.15
CA THR A 685 -12.60 26.90 5.07
C THR A 685 -11.62 27.72 4.24
N SER A 686 -10.31 27.45 4.37
CA SER A 686 -9.31 28.10 3.51
C SER A 686 -9.51 27.75 2.04
N PHE A 687 -9.96 26.53 1.73
CA PHE A 687 -10.26 26.08 0.37
C PHE A 687 -11.42 26.89 -0.24
N GLN A 688 -12.48 27.13 0.54
CA GLN A 688 -13.60 27.98 0.10
C GLN A 688 -13.20 29.46 -0.06
N GLU A 689 -12.14 29.95 0.59
CA GLU A 689 -11.61 31.29 0.36
C GLU A 689 -10.81 31.41 -0.95
N GLU A 690 -10.11 30.34 -1.33
CA GLU A 690 -9.33 30.28 -2.58
C GLU A 690 -10.23 30.07 -3.80
N GLN A 691 -11.27 29.25 -3.65
CA GLN A 691 -12.28 29.01 -4.68
C GLN A 691 -13.21 30.22 -4.80
N ASN A 692 -13.15 30.95 -5.91
CA ASN A 692 -14.20 31.92 -6.22
C ASN A 692 -15.50 31.17 -6.54
N ILE A 693 -16.62 31.69 -6.04
CA ILE A 693 -17.95 31.19 -6.41
C ILE A 693 -18.07 31.29 -7.93
N MET A 694 -18.40 30.17 -8.57
CA MET A 694 -18.57 30.08 -10.02
C MET A 694 -19.94 29.46 -10.28
N PRO A 695 -20.74 30.00 -11.23
CA PRO A 695 -22.02 29.40 -11.57
C PRO A 695 -21.82 27.97 -12.08
N LEU A 696 -22.53 27.02 -11.47
CA LEU A 696 -22.50 25.60 -11.82
C LEU A 696 -23.85 25.15 -12.37
N PRO A 697 -23.90 24.10 -13.19
CA PRO A 697 -25.14 23.44 -13.58
C PRO A 697 -25.98 22.99 -12.38
N ALA A 698 -27.31 22.95 -12.53
CA ALA A 698 -28.24 22.65 -11.43
C ALA A 698 -28.11 21.23 -10.84
N ASP A 699 -27.46 20.33 -11.56
CA ASP A 699 -27.14 18.96 -11.15
C ASP A 699 -25.81 18.84 -10.38
N CYS A 700 -25.02 19.91 -10.32
CA CYS A 700 -23.77 19.93 -9.58
C CYS A 700 -23.97 20.41 -8.13
N PRO A 701 -23.43 19.69 -7.11
CA PRO A 701 -23.47 20.16 -5.74
C PRO A 701 -22.58 21.40 -5.56
N THR A 702 -23.02 22.36 -4.75
CA THR A 702 -22.21 23.55 -4.43
C THR A 702 -21.05 23.20 -3.48
N VAL A 703 -20.08 24.11 -3.36
CA VAL A 703 -18.89 23.88 -2.51
C VAL A 703 -19.28 23.67 -1.04
N ALA A 704 -20.27 24.42 -0.52
CA ALA A 704 -20.78 24.20 0.83
C ALA A 704 -21.41 22.81 1.03
N VAL A 705 -22.06 22.25 0.00
CA VAL A 705 -22.63 20.88 0.03
C VAL A 705 -21.52 19.83 -0.04
N MET A 706 -20.54 20.01 -0.92
CA MET A 706 -19.38 19.11 -1.02
C MET A 706 -18.61 19.04 0.31
N ASP A 707 -18.40 20.18 0.97
CA ASP A 707 -17.73 20.23 2.27
C ASP A 707 -18.44 19.37 3.34
N VAL A 708 -19.77 19.28 3.33
CA VAL A 708 -20.52 18.43 4.28
C VAL A 708 -20.21 16.94 4.08
N ALA A 709 -20.01 16.50 2.84
CA ALA A 709 -19.73 15.11 2.50
C ALA A 709 -18.27 14.70 2.77
N GLU A 710 -17.34 15.63 2.61
CA GLU A 710 -15.89 15.37 2.62
C GLU A 710 -15.25 15.35 4.02
N ASN A 711 -15.91 15.91 5.03
CA ASN A 711 -15.36 16.02 6.39
C ASN A 711 -16.17 15.29 7.46
N ILE A 712 -15.62 15.23 8.67
CA ILE A 712 -16.25 14.53 9.81
C ILE A 712 -17.24 15.39 10.60
N ARG A 713 -17.36 16.69 10.29
CA ARG A 713 -18.14 17.66 11.08
C ARG A 713 -19.62 17.28 11.12
N ALA A 714 -20.21 16.96 9.97
CA ALA A 714 -21.61 16.56 9.88
C ALA A 714 -21.93 15.31 10.73
N LYS A 715 -21.00 14.35 10.76
CA LYS A 715 -21.15 13.12 11.56
C LYS A 715 -21.05 13.42 13.06
N ILE A 716 -20.11 14.27 13.47
CA ILE A 716 -19.99 14.71 14.88
C ILE A 716 -21.27 15.44 15.32
N TYR A 717 -21.78 16.35 14.49
CA TYR A 717 -23.04 17.05 14.74
C TYR A 717 -24.20 16.07 14.92
N ALA A 718 -24.34 15.10 14.01
CA ALA A 718 -25.40 14.10 14.08
C ALA A 718 -25.33 13.25 15.36
N VAL A 719 -24.15 12.76 15.73
CA VAL A 719 -23.97 12.00 16.98
C VAL A 719 -24.31 12.85 18.20
N LEU A 720 -23.78 14.07 18.31
CA LEU A 720 -24.07 14.95 19.45
C LEU A 720 -25.55 15.34 19.52
N GLY A 721 -26.21 15.52 18.38
CA GLY A 721 -27.65 15.77 18.32
C GLY A 721 -28.48 14.61 18.88
N LYS A 722 -28.04 13.36 18.67
CA LYS A 722 -28.69 12.16 19.22
C LYS A 722 -28.38 11.92 20.70
N LEU A 723 -27.26 12.44 21.20
CA LEU A 723 -26.87 12.38 22.62
C LEU A 723 -27.55 13.44 23.50
N ASP A 724 -28.28 14.38 22.88
CA ASP A 724 -28.85 15.58 23.50
C ASP A 724 -27.79 16.60 23.94
N PHE A 725 -27.78 17.77 23.28
CA PHE A 725 -26.83 18.86 23.51
C PHE A 725 -26.87 19.42 24.93
N GLU A 726 -27.96 19.25 25.67
CA GLU A 726 -28.15 19.86 26.99
C GLU A 726 -27.48 19.06 28.13
N ASN A 727 -27.40 17.73 28.01
CA ASN A 727 -27.07 16.83 29.12
C ASN A 727 -25.69 16.14 28.96
N LEU A 728 -24.71 16.84 28.40
CA LEU A 728 -23.39 16.29 28.11
C LEU A 728 -22.42 16.37 29.32
N PRO A 729 -21.90 15.23 29.83
CA PRO A 729 -21.06 15.23 31.02
C PRO A 729 -19.61 15.63 30.72
N GLY A 730 -18.96 16.26 31.72
CA GLY A 730 -17.50 16.43 31.77
C GLY A 730 -16.91 17.43 30.78
N LEU A 731 -17.71 18.37 30.29
CA LEU A 731 -17.27 19.41 29.35
C LEU A 731 -16.53 20.54 30.07
N SER A 732 -15.44 20.99 29.44
CA SER A 732 -14.72 22.21 29.85
C SER A 732 -15.36 23.48 29.29
N ALA A 733 -15.00 24.65 29.80
CA ALA A 733 -15.48 25.93 29.26
C ALA A 733 -15.15 26.09 27.76
N GLU A 734 -13.97 25.63 27.33
CA GLU A 734 -13.58 25.62 25.92
C GLU A 734 -14.42 24.64 25.08
N ASP A 735 -14.79 23.49 25.65
CA ASP A 735 -15.69 22.54 24.98
C ASP A 735 -17.08 23.16 24.79
N PHE A 736 -17.61 23.86 25.79
CA PHE A 736 -18.88 24.56 25.70
C PHE A 736 -18.88 25.68 24.65
N VAL A 737 -17.79 26.45 24.55
CA VAL A 737 -17.62 27.47 23.50
C VAL A 737 -17.71 26.83 22.11
N THR A 738 -17.06 25.68 21.93
CA THR A 738 -17.12 24.93 20.66
C THR A 738 -18.51 24.32 20.43
N LEU A 739 -19.15 23.81 21.48
CA LEU A 739 -20.48 23.19 21.41
C LEU A 739 -21.53 24.16 20.88
N CYS A 740 -21.46 25.44 21.22
CA CYS A 740 -22.34 26.47 20.65
C CYS A 740 -22.26 26.55 19.11
N ILE A 741 -21.08 26.29 18.55
CA ILE A 741 -20.87 26.23 17.09
C ILE A 741 -21.49 24.96 16.53
N ILE A 742 -21.18 23.81 17.15
CA ILE A 742 -21.67 22.50 16.70
C ILE A 742 -23.21 22.46 16.72
N HIS A 743 -23.83 22.93 17.81
CA HIS A 743 -25.29 22.95 17.95
C HIS A 743 -25.98 23.73 16.81
N ARG A 744 -25.30 24.73 16.24
CA ARG A 744 -25.79 25.56 15.11
C ARG A 744 -25.14 25.22 13.78
N TYR A 745 -24.50 24.06 13.65
CA TYR A 745 -23.78 23.65 12.45
C TYR A 745 -24.65 23.68 11.19
N LEU A 746 -25.84 23.07 11.25
CA LEU A 746 -26.73 23.01 10.09
C LEU A 746 -27.25 24.40 9.70
N ASP A 747 -27.57 25.25 10.69
CA ASP A 747 -27.98 26.65 10.46
C ASP A 747 -26.89 27.41 9.70
N PHE A 748 -25.62 27.24 10.09
CA PHE A 748 -24.49 27.86 9.41
C PHE A 748 -24.29 27.33 7.99
N LYS A 749 -24.43 26.02 7.77
CA LYS A 749 -24.28 25.42 6.43
C LYS A 749 -25.40 25.81 5.47
N ILE A 750 -26.64 25.86 5.95
CA ILE A 750 -27.76 26.40 5.18
C ILE A 750 -27.47 27.87 4.81
N GLY A 751 -26.93 28.64 5.76
CA GLY A 751 -26.48 30.01 5.52
C GLY A 751 -25.41 30.15 4.44
N GLU A 752 -24.41 29.27 4.41
CA GLU A 752 -23.38 29.22 3.37
C GLU A 752 -23.98 28.94 1.99
N ILE A 753 -24.87 27.97 1.87
CA ILE A 753 -25.55 27.62 0.61
C ILE A 753 -26.37 28.82 0.08
N TRP A 754 -27.13 29.50 0.94
CA TRP A 754 -27.88 30.68 0.52
C TRP A 754 -26.99 31.84 0.08
N ASN A 755 -25.81 31.99 0.69
CA ASN A 755 -24.83 32.98 0.24
C ASN A 755 -24.23 32.60 -1.12
N GLU A 756 -23.95 31.31 -1.37
CA GLU A 756 -23.49 30.82 -2.67
C GLU A 756 -24.51 31.12 -3.77
N ILE A 757 -25.78 30.74 -3.56
CA ILE A 757 -26.90 31.05 -4.48
C ILE A 757 -26.99 32.56 -4.74
N TYR A 758 -26.88 33.38 -3.70
CA TYR A 758 -26.98 34.84 -3.83
C TYR A 758 -25.83 35.42 -4.67
N GLU A 759 -24.61 34.90 -4.55
CA GLU A 759 -23.47 35.33 -5.35
C GLU A 759 -23.50 34.77 -6.79
N GLU A 760 -23.97 33.54 -7.00
CA GLU A 760 -24.17 32.96 -8.33
C GLU A 760 -25.15 33.80 -9.16
N ILE A 761 -26.31 34.16 -8.59
CA ILE A 761 -27.31 35.03 -9.25
C ILE A 761 -26.68 36.36 -9.70
N LYS A 762 -25.78 36.95 -8.88
CA LYS A 762 -25.07 38.19 -9.23
C LYS A 762 -24.07 37.97 -10.37
N LEU A 763 -23.32 36.88 -10.34
CA LEU A 763 -22.32 36.55 -11.35
C LEU A 763 -22.94 36.25 -12.71
N GLU A 764 -24.09 35.57 -12.72
CA GLU A 764 -24.89 35.33 -13.92
C GLU A 764 -25.64 36.58 -14.42
N LYS A 765 -25.57 37.68 -13.67
CA LYS A 765 -26.26 38.96 -13.95
C LYS A 765 -27.78 38.79 -14.06
N LEU A 766 -28.33 37.82 -13.33
CA LEU A 766 -29.78 37.64 -13.20
C LEU A 766 -30.34 38.71 -12.26
N ARG A 767 -31.52 39.24 -12.59
CA ARG A 767 -32.22 40.22 -11.77
C ARG A 767 -33.43 39.56 -11.09
N PRO A 768 -33.34 39.22 -9.78
CA PRO A 768 -34.49 38.75 -9.04
C PRO A 768 -35.62 39.77 -9.04
N VAL A 769 -36.86 39.29 -8.98
CA VAL A 769 -38.01 40.17 -8.71
C VAL A 769 -37.88 40.78 -7.31
N THR A 770 -38.53 41.92 -7.06
CA THR A 770 -38.40 42.67 -5.81
C THR A 770 -38.73 41.82 -4.57
N THR A 771 -39.74 40.95 -4.67
CA THR A 771 -40.11 40.02 -3.60
C THR A 771 -38.98 39.05 -3.27
N ASP A 772 -38.42 38.37 -4.27
CA ASP A 772 -37.35 37.38 -4.10
C ASP A 772 -36.06 38.03 -3.59
N LYS A 773 -35.75 39.24 -4.07
CA LYS A 773 -34.62 40.02 -3.55
C LYS A 773 -34.77 40.30 -2.04
N ASN A 774 -35.95 40.75 -1.60
CA ASN A 774 -36.21 41.01 -0.19
C ASN A 774 -36.14 39.72 0.65
N ILE A 775 -36.60 38.58 0.10
CA ILE A 775 -36.51 37.27 0.75
C ILE A 775 -35.04 36.84 0.90
N LEU A 776 -34.23 36.94 -0.15
CA LEU A 776 -32.80 36.61 -0.12
C LEU A 776 -32.03 37.48 0.89
N GLU A 777 -32.32 38.79 0.92
CA GLU A 777 -31.75 39.70 1.92
C GLU A 777 -32.19 39.37 3.35
N ALA A 778 -33.45 38.97 3.54
CA ALA A 778 -33.94 38.53 4.84
C ALA A 778 -33.28 37.22 5.30
N ILE A 779 -33.11 36.24 4.41
CA ILE A 779 -32.45 34.96 4.70
C ILE A 779 -30.98 35.17 5.07
N THR A 780 -30.24 35.95 4.28
CA THR A 780 -28.82 36.25 4.54
C THR A 780 -28.65 37.02 5.85
N THR A 781 -29.54 37.98 6.14
CA THR A 781 -29.55 38.71 7.43
C THR A 781 -29.87 37.78 8.60
N ALA A 782 -30.83 36.87 8.45
CA ALA A 782 -31.18 35.89 9.48
C ALA A 782 -29.99 34.97 9.79
N SER A 783 -29.29 34.48 8.76
CA SER A 783 -28.07 33.68 8.90
C SER A 783 -26.97 34.42 9.68
N GLU A 784 -26.69 35.68 9.32
CA GLU A 784 -25.71 36.51 10.04
C GLU A 784 -26.11 36.76 11.51
N ASN A 785 -27.41 36.94 11.78
CA ASN A 785 -27.92 37.12 13.15
C ASN A 785 -27.70 35.87 14.01
N ILE A 786 -27.79 34.66 13.45
CA ILE A 786 -27.44 33.42 14.16
C ILE A 786 -25.96 33.43 14.53
N GLY A 787 -25.07 33.82 13.60
CA GLY A 787 -23.64 33.98 13.87
C GLY A 787 -23.36 34.98 15.00
N LYS A 788 -24.04 36.12 15.00
CA LYS A 788 -23.95 37.13 16.08
C LYS A 788 -24.45 36.60 17.42
N MET A 789 -25.58 35.89 17.43
CA MET A 789 -26.13 35.27 18.63
C MET A 789 -25.14 34.27 19.25
N VAL A 790 -24.57 33.37 18.44
CA VAL A 790 -23.58 32.39 18.92
C VAL A 790 -22.33 33.09 19.45
N ALA A 791 -21.81 34.11 18.74
CA ALA A 791 -20.67 34.88 19.21
C ALA A 791 -20.96 35.63 20.54
N SER A 792 -22.19 36.10 20.75
CA SER A 792 -22.63 36.71 22.02
C SER A 792 -22.63 35.69 23.14
N LEU A 793 -23.24 34.52 22.93
CA LEU A 793 -23.27 33.41 23.90
C LEU A 793 -21.85 32.97 24.28
N GLN A 794 -20.96 32.81 23.30
CA GLN A 794 -19.55 32.46 23.56
C GLN A 794 -18.85 33.52 24.43
N SER A 795 -19.14 34.81 24.21
CA SER A 795 -18.57 35.90 25.04
C SER A 795 -19.03 35.81 26.49
N GLU A 796 -20.33 35.58 26.69
CA GLU A 796 -20.91 35.44 28.02
C GLU A 796 -20.31 34.24 28.78
N MET A 797 -20.12 33.11 28.10
CA MET A 797 -19.50 31.92 28.68
C MET A 797 -18.04 32.16 29.08
N ILE A 798 -17.26 32.81 28.21
CA ILE A 798 -15.86 33.14 28.48
C ILE A 798 -15.75 34.10 29.66
N GLU A 799 -16.61 35.13 29.71
CA GLU A 799 -16.65 36.07 30.83
C GLU A 799 -17.07 35.39 32.15
N SER A 800 -18.07 34.53 32.11
CA SER A 800 -18.52 33.77 33.27
C SER A 800 -17.40 32.89 33.83
N GLN A 801 -16.66 32.20 32.95
CA GLN A 801 -15.51 31.40 33.33
C GLN A 801 -14.41 32.26 33.96
N ALA A 802 -14.06 33.40 33.34
CA ALA A 802 -13.06 34.32 33.89
C ALA A 802 -13.45 34.85 35.28
N ARG A 803 -14.73 35.19 35.49
CA ARG A 803 -15.24 35.60 36.81
C ARG A 803 -15.12 34.47 37.82
N GLN A 804 -15.41 33.24 37.43
CA GLN A 804 -15.33 32.08 38.31
C GLN A 804 -13.87 31.73 38.67
N ASP A 805 -12.94 31.86 37.73
CA ASP A 805 -11.51 31.65 37.97
C ASP A 805 -10.96 32.69 38.94
N VAL A 806 -11.30 33.97 38.78
CA VAL A 806 -10.95 35.03 39.74
C VAL A 806 -11.53 34.73 41.13
N GLN A 807 -12.78 34.29 41.23
CA GLN A 807 -13.38 33.91 42.51
C GLN A 807 -12.66 32.72 43.15
N ASN A 808 -12.27 31.71 42.36
CA ASN A 808 -11.54 30.55 42.85
C ASN A 808 -10.14 30.93 43.32
N GLU A 809 -9.43 31.76 42.56
CA GLU A 809 -8.13 32.32 42.92
C GLU A 809 -8.23 33.11 44.24
N GLN A 810 -9.23 33.98 44.38
CA GLN A 810 -9.50 34.70 45.64
C GLN A 810 -9.77 33.76 46.81
N ARG A 811 -10.51 32.66 46.61
CA ARG A 811 -10.73 31.64 47.66
C ARG A 811 -9.42 30.95 48.04
N VAL A 812 -8.56 30.64 47.08
CA VAL A 812 -7.23 30.06 47.34
C VAL A 812 -6.35 31.03 48.12
N TYR A 813 -6.28 32.30 47.71
CA TYR A 813 -5.55 33.34 48.45
C TYR A 813 -6.11 33.54 49.86
N ALA A 814 -7.43 33.57 50.03
CA ALA A 814 -8.06 33.66 51.34
C ALA A 814 -7.69 32.46 52.22
N LYS A 815 -7.63 31.25 51.66
CA LYS A 815 -7.19 30.03 52.37
C LYS A 815 -5.70 30.11 52.76
N ILE A 816 -4.83 30.60 51.88
CA ILE A 816 -3.40 30.80 52.18
C ILE A 816 -3.25 31.85 53.28
N GLN A 817 -3.92 33.00 53.18
CA GLN A 817 -3.91 34.04 54.20
C GLN A 817 -4.46 33.54 55.54
N ALA A 818 -5.54 32.76 55.53
CA ALA A 818 -6.07 32.15 56.75
C ALA A 818 -5.07 31.18 57.38
N THR A 819 -4.37 30.39 56.56
CA THR A 819 -3.32 29.47 57.02
C THR A 819 -2.13 30.24 57.62
N HIS A 820 -1.70 31.34 56.99
CA HIS A 820 -0.67 32.23 57.53
C HIS A 820 -1.11 32.88 58.85
N LYS A 821 -2.33 33.43 58.92
CA LYS A 821 -2.88 34.00 60.16
C LYS A 821 -2.95 32.97 61.27
N GLN A 822 -3.35 31.74 60.98
CA GLN A 822 -3.34 30.64 61.96
C GLN A 822 -1.92 30.31 62.42
N ARG A 823 -0.95 30.29 61.50
CA ARG A 823 0.47 30.05 61.84
C ARG A 823 1.06 31.17 62.70
N ASP A 824 0.75 32.42 62.40
CA ASP A 824 1.17 33.58 63.20
C ASP A 824 0.52 33.59 64.59
N LEU A 825 -0.77 33.23 64.68
CA LEU A 825 -1.46 33.05 65.96
C LEU A 825 -0.83 31.91 66.77
N ALA A 826 -0.49 30.79 66.14
CA ALA A 826 0.20 29.69 66.78
C ALA A 826 1.59 30.13 67.30
N ASN A 827 2.37 30.84 66.49
CA ASN A 827 3.67 31.40 66.88
C ASN A 827 3.56 32.37 68.05
N LYS A 828 2.60 33.32 68.01
CA LYS A 828 2.35 34.25 69.12
C LYS A 828 1.87 33.53 70.38
N SER A 829 1.08 32.45 70.23
CA SER A 829 0.68 31.63 71.38
C SER A 829 1.88 30.90 71.99
N TRP A 830 2.80 30.42 71.15
CA TRP A 830 4.03 29.74 71.53
C TRP A 830 5.02 30.70 72.21
N GLU A 831 5.23 31.90 71.66
CA GLU A 831 6.02 32.96 72.30
C GLU A 831 5.44 33.36 73.65
N ASN A 832 4.12 33.53 73.74
CA ASN A 832 3.45 33.81 75.02
C ASN A 832 3.61 32.65 76.01
N PHE A 833 3.54 31.41 75.54
CA PHE A 833 3.76 30.23 76.37
C PHE A 833 5.21 30.22 76.90
N LEU A 834 6.20 30.35 76.01
CA LEU A 834 7.62 30.45 76.35
C LEU A 834 7.90 31.59 77.33
N ALA A 835 7.33 32.78 77.11
CA ALA A 835 7.50 33.95 77.98
C ALA A 835 6.85 33.77 79.36
N ARG A 836 5.75 33.01 79.45
CA ARG A 836 5.12 32.64 80.73
C ARG A 836 5.94 31.62 81.51
N THR A 837 6.60 30.68 80.84
CA THR A 837 7.42 29.65 81.51
C THR A 837 8.83 30.13 81.86
N SER A 838 9.38 31.10 81.13
CA SER A 838 10.77 31.57 81.31
C SER A 838 10.91 32.87 82.13
N ASN A 839 9.86 33.70 82.26
CA ASN A 839 9.93 34.97 82.99
C ASN A 839 8.84 35.10 84.08
N ALA A 840 9.28 35.09 85.35
CA ALA A 840 8.39 35.15 86.52
C ALA A 840 7.54 36.44 86.62
N LYS A 841 8.01 37.58 86.10
CA LYS A 841 7.23 38.83 86.07
C LYS A 841 6.08 38.72 85.06
N THR A 842 6.33 38.14 83.89
CA THR A 842 5.33 37.95 82.83
C THR A 842 4.25 36.95 83.24
N LEU A 843 4.63 35.89 83.95
CA LEU A 843 3.69 34.92 84.55
C LEU A 843 2.74 35.56 85.56
N LYS A 844 3.26 36.36 86.51
CA LYS A 844 2.43 37.08 87.50
C LYS A 844 1.47 38.06 86.83
N LYS A 845 1.89 38.73 85.75
CA LYS A 845 1.02 39.64 84.98
C LYS A 845 -0.08 38.88 84.23
N ALA A 846 0.24 37.73 83.63
CA ALA A 846 -0.75 36.86 82.99
C ALA A 846 -1.76 36.29 83.99
N LYS A 847 -1.32 35.87 85.19
CA LYS A 847 -2.20 35.39 86.27
C LYS A 847 -3.17 36.49 86.73
N ARG A 848 -2.70 37.72 86.92
CA ARG A 848 -3.58 38.87 87.24
C ARG A 848 -4.58 39.20 86.14
N LEU A 849 -4.20 39.06 84.86
CA LEU A 849 -5.11 39.25 83.73
C LEU A 849 -6.17 38.15 83.66
N GLN A 850 -5.79 36.89 83.94
CA GLN A 850 -6.72 35.78 84.07
C GLN A 850 -7.70 35.99 85.23
N GLU A 851 -7.22 36.42 86.40
CA GLU A 851 -8.06 36.80 87.54
C GLU A 851 -9.04 37.92 87.18
N LYS A 852 -8.58 38.98 86.50
CA LYS A 852 -9.47 40.05 85.98
C LYS A 852 -10.49 39.56 84.95
N ALA A 853 -10.11 38.64 84.05
CA ALA A 853 -11.02 38.06 83.08
C ALA A 853 -12.09 37.19 83.75
N ILE A 854 -11.71 36.43 84.79
CA ILE A 854 -12.63 35.69 85.65
C ILE A 854 -13.58 36.66 86.36
N GLU A 855 -13.05 37.72 86.99
CA GLU A 855 -13.83 38.74 87.70
C GLU A 855 -14.84 39.44 86.77
N SER A 856 -14.43 39.80 85.56
CA SER A 856 -15.29 40.46 84.57
C SER A 856 -16.32 39.53 83.92
N SER A 857 -16.10 38.22 83.95
CA SER A 857 -17.10 37.22 83.55
C SER A 857 -18.17 36.96 84.62
N ARG A 858 -18.01 37.51 85.84
CA ARG A 858 -19.00 37.43 86.92
C ARG A 858 -20.13 38.42 86.63
N TYR A 859 -21.36 37.94 86.68
CA TYR A 859 -22.56 38.77 86.55
C TYR A 859 -22.72 39.69 87.77
N ASN A 860 -22.89 40.99 87.56
CA ASN A 860 -22.96 41.99 88.64
C ASN A 860 -24.39 42.42 89.04
N GLU A 861 -25.44 41.93 88.37
CA GLU A 861 -26.84 42.20 88.74
C GLU A 861 -27.47 40.98 89.40
N ARG A 862 -27.95 41.16 90.64
CA ARG A 862 -28.54 40.11 91.49
C ARG A 862 -30.07 40.24 91.49
N PRO A 863 -30.84 39.27 90.96
CA PRO A 863 -32.27 39.24 91.17
C PRO A 863 -32.60 38.77 92.61
N PRO A 864 -33.60 39.37 93.29
CA PRO A 864 -33.99 38.93 94.63
C PRO A 864 -34.67 37.55 94.56
N ASN A 865 -34.20 36.62 95.39
CA ASN A 865 -34.64 35.22 95.55
C ASN A 865 -34.03 34.15 94.63
N ALA A 866 -32.74 34.25 94.28
CA ALA A 866 -31.97 33.11 93.75
C ALA A 866 -30.80 32.73 94.68
N ILE A 867 -30.69 31.45 95.05
CA ILE A 867 -29.56 30.89 95.82
C ILE A 867 -28.50 30.42 94.80
N PHE A 868 -27.31 31.01 94.86
CA PHE A 868 -26.16 30.59 94.06
C PHE A 868 -25.14 29.84 94.93
N HIS A 869 -24.56 28.76 94.40
CA HIS A 869 -23.44 28.06 95.04
C HIS A 869 -22.10 28.66 94.58
N GLN A 870 -21.20 28.91 95.54
CA GLN A 870 -19.87 29.45 95.27
C GLN A 870 -18.99 28.40 94.60
N THR A 871 -18.63 28.59 93.32
CA THR A 871 -17.79 27.66 92.55
C THR A 871 -16.29 27.91 92.73
N GLU A 872 -15.89 28.62 93.78
CA GLU A 872 -14.52 29.10 93.99
C GLU A 872 -13.75 28.13 94.91
N ILE A 873 -12.93 27.24 94.33
CA ILE A 873 -12.10 26.30 95.08
C ILE A 873 -10.74 26.96 95.38
N LYS A 874 -10.50 27.33 96.64
CA LYS A 874 -9.24 27.95 97.07
C LYS A 874 -8.08 26.96 96.92
N GLY A 875 -7.02 27.36 96.22
CA GLY A 875 -5.78 26.58 96.03
C GLY A 875 -5.63 25.90 94.67
N LEU A 876 -6.64 25.94 93.80
CA LEU A 876 -6.58 25.34 92.46
C LEU A 876 -5.92 26.32 91.45
N ASN A 877 -4.77 25.94 90.88
CA ASN A 877 -4.07 26.76 89.85
C ASN A 877 -4.59 26.50 88.42
N THR A 878 -5.74 25.86 88.27
CA THR A 878 -6.35 25.55 86.97
C THR A 878 -7.78 26.10 86.93
N THR A 879 -8.11 26.89 85.91
CA THR A 879 -9.50 27.20 85.58
C THR A 879 -10.15 25.98 84.93
N VAL A 880 -11.04 25.30 85.66
CA VAL A 880 -11.91 24.27 85.07
C VAL A 880 -13.05 24.99 84.33
N PRO A 881 -13.28 24.76 83.03
CA PRO A 881 -14.44 25.32 82.36
C PRO A 881 -15.69 24.56 82.82
N SER A 882 -16.57 25.23 83.57
CA SER A 882 -17.92 24.71 83.84
C SER A 882 -18.72 24.79 82.53
N GLY A 883 -19.06 23.64 81.94
CA GLY A 883 -20.00 23.59 80.83
C GLY A 883 -21.31 24.27 81.23
N ARG A 884 -21.70 25.34 80.52
CA ARG A 884 -23.04 25.93 80.64
C ARG A 884 -24.02 24.98 79.97
N VAL A 885 -24.58 24.05 80.75
CA VAL A 885 -25.88 23.36 80.63
C VAL A 885 -25.74 22.03 81.38
N VAL A 886 -26.48 21.88 82.47
CA VAL A 886 -26.84 20.57 83.02
C VAL A 886 -28.33 20.42 82.76
N THR A 887 -28.71 19.47 81.91
CA THR A 887 -30.10 19.04 81.76
C THR A 887 -30.49 18.28 83.04
N LEU A 888 -31.34 18.91 83.86
CA LEU A 888 -32.06 18.19 84.91
C LEU A 888 -33.25 17.50 84.25
N GLU A 889 -33.20 16.18 84.17
CA GLU A 889 -34.35 15.34 83.83
C GLU A 889 -35.37 15.40 84.97
N SER A 890 -36.22 16.42 85.00
CA SER A 890 -37.51 16.42 85.70
C SER A 890 -38.18 17.81 85.65
N THR A 891 -38.70 18.19 84.48
CA THR A 891 -39.76 19.21 84.46
C THR A 891 -41.02 18.61 83.82
N PRO A 892 -42.11 18.40 84.59
CA PRO A 892 -43.30 17.71 84.12
C PRO A 892 -44.01 18.41 82.95
N ALA A 893 -44.56 17.61 82.04
CA ALA A 893 -45.24 17.98 80.80
C ALA A 893 -46.53 18.84 80.94
N ARG A 894 -46.84 19.37 82.14
CA ARG A 894 -47.98 20.27 82.37
C ARG A 894 -47.63 21.76 82.19
N LEU A 895 -46.35 22.12 82.10
CA LEU A 895 -45.88 23.52 81.96
C LEU A 895 -45.53 23.92 80.52
N VAL A 896 -45.66 23.00 79.56
CA VAL A 896 -45.50 23.28 78.13
C VAL A 896 -46.82 22.85 77.49
N GLY A 897 -47.80 23.75 77.43
CA GLY A 897 -49.06 23.51 76.73
C GLY A 897 -48.80 22.91 75.35
N GLY A 898 -49.56 21.88 75.00
CA GLY A 898 -49.29 20.95 73.90
C GLY A 898 -49.32 21.54 72.47
N PRO A 899 -49.59 20.70 71.47
CA PRO A 899 -48.70 20.50 70.34
C PRO A 899 -49.00 21.44 69.18
N LEU A 900 -47.97 22.15 68.71
CA LEU A 900 -47.85 22.53 67.30
C LEU A 900 -46.79 21.63 66.68
N ALA A 901 -47.21 20.39 66.43
CA ALA A 901 -46.85 19.73 65.19
C ALA A 901 -47.38 20.60 64.05
N ASP A 902 -46.59 20.71 63.00
CA ASP A 902 -46.85 21.46 61.75
C ASP A 902 -46.51 22.96 61.80
N THR A 903 -45.23 23.30 61.55
CA THR A 903 -44.82 24.34 60.56
C THR A 903 -43.28 24.54 60.40
N ASP A 904 -42.82 24.23 59.19
CA ASP A 904 -41.72 24.70 58.30
C ASP A 904 -40.57 25.66 58.69
N ILE A 905 -40.21 25.89 59.97
CA ILE A 905 -39.06 26.78 60.29
C ILE A 905 -38.01 26.10 61.18
N ALA A 906 -37.46 24.97 60.72
CA ALA A 906 -36.34 24.31 61.43
C ALA A 906 -35.35 23.56 60.53
N LEU A 907 -34.92 24.12 59.39
CA LEU A 907 -33.74 23.65 58.66
C LEU A 907 -32.86 24.83 58.16
N LYS A 908 -32.20 25.53 59.08
CA LYS A 908 -30.99 26.32 58.80
C LYS A 908 -30.09 26.41 60.03
N LYS A 909 -29.23 25.40 60.25
CA LYS A 909 -27.89 25.62 60.82
C LYS A 909 -26.88 24.68 60.17
N LEU A 910 -25.97 25.30 59.44
CA LEU A 910 -24.77 24.75 58.79
C LEU A 910 -23.85 24.03 59.78
N PRO A 911 -23.21 22.91 59.41
CA PRO A 911 -22.00 22.43 60.06
C PRO A 911 -20.77 23.08 59.43
N ILE A 912 -20.02 23.81 60.24
CA ILE A 912 -18.68 24.32 59.93
C ILE A 912 -17.73 23.10 59.84
N ARG A 913 -17.22 22.85 58.63
CA ARG A 913 -16.12 21.90 58.36
C ARG A 913 -14.80 22.45 58.92
N GLY A 914 -14.22 21.75 59.90
CA GLY A 914 -12.77 21.72 60.12
C GLY A 914 -12.20 20.49 59.40
N GLY A 915 -11.27 20.71 58.46
CA GLY A 915 -10.71 19.65 57.62
C GLY A 915 -9.50 18.96 58.22
N ALA A 916 -9.40 17.64 58.02
CA ALA A 916 -8.15 16.89 58.00
C ALA A 916 -8.27 15.68 57.04
N LEU A 917 -7.42 15.67 56.01
CA LEU A 917 -6.81 14.54 55.30
C LEU A 917 -7.61 13.22 55.22
N GLN A 918 -8.29 12.98 54.10
CA GLN A 918 -8.63 11.62 53.65
C GLN A 918 -7.47 11.04 52.84
N ARG A 919 -6.79 10.06 53.42
CA ARG A 919 -6.03 9.03 52.70
C ARG A 919 -7.03 8.04 52.08
N VAL A 920 -6.81 7.75 50.80
CA VAL A 920 -6.98 6.47 50.08
C VAL A 920 -7.91 5.43 50.72
N LYS A 921 -8.99 5.10 50.00
CA LYS A 921 -9.82 3.90 50.21
C LYS A 921 -8.96 2.65 49.94
N THR A 922 -8.70 1.86 50.97
CA THR A 922 -8.46 0.41 50.84
C THR A 922 -9.77 -0.34 51.00
N VAL A 923 -9.88 -1.39 50.20
CA VAL A 923 -11.04 -2.24 49.94
C VAL A 923 -11.52 -2.97 51.20
N LYS A 924 -12.84 -3.09 51.36
CA LYS A 924 -13.50 -3.97 52.34
C LYS A 924 -13.23 -5.44 51.95
N ILE A 925 -12.59 -6.20 52.83
CA ILE A 925 -12.80 -7.64 52.91
C ILE A 925 -13.88 -7.86 53.97
N VAL A 926 -14.96 -8.51 53.57
CA VAL A 926 -16.04 -8.99 54.43
C VAL A 926 -15.61 -10.36 54.93
N ASP A 927 -15.56 -10.54 56.25
CA ASP A 927 -15.63 -11.86 56.88
C ASP A 927 -16.60 -11.77 58.06
N GLU A 928 -17.67 -12.56 57.98
CA GLU A 928 -18.66 -12.78 59.04
C GLU A 928 -18.06 -13.60 60.19
N PRO A 929 -18.46 -13.38 61.45
CA PRO A 929 -18.12 -14.28 62.54
C PRO A 929 -19.16 -15.42 62.62
N LYS A 930 -18.72 -16.65 62.34
CA LYS A 930 -19.43 -17.86 62.73
C LYS A 930 -19.54 -17.93 64.26
N LYS A 931 -20.76 -17.83 64.77
CA LYS A 931 -21.13 -18.38 66.09
C LYS A 931 -21.23 -19.90 65.95
N ASN A 932 -20.35 -20.62 66.63
CA ASN A 932 -20.65 -21.98 67.06
C ASN A 932 -21.59 -21.92 68.27
N VAL A 933 -22.52 -22.86 68.35
CA VAL A 933 -22.68 -23.85 69.44
C VAL A 933 -24.17 -24.23 69.64
N LEU A 934 -24.44 -25.56 69.53
CA LEU A 934 -25.58 -26.37 70.03
C LEU A 934 -26.96 -26.06 69.38
N THR A 935 -27.65 -26.97 68.70
CA THR A 935 -27.83 -28.44 68.79
C THR A 935 -28.29 -28.96 67.44
#